data_AF-A0A7C2L7H1-F1
#
_entry.id   AF-A0A7C2L7H1-F1
#
_cell.length_a   1.000
_cell.length_b   1.000
_cell.length_c   1.000
_cell.angle_alpha   90.00
_cell.angle_beta   90.00
_cell.angle_gamma   90.00
#
_symmetry.space_group_name_H-M   'P 1'
#
loop_
_entity.id
_entity.type
_entity.pdbx_description
1 polymer ?
#
loop_
_entity_poly.entity_id
_entity_poly.type
_entity_poly.pdbx_seq_one_letter_code
_entity_poly.pdbx_strand_id
1 'polypeptide(L)'
;MAGKMPALPGYFHKRESFMKRRLLIIAGVVLTMAWAWAPRLGTTAATQARTLTVSQTPGAADFTSIQAAIIAAAAGDTVEIIDSAVYQEDLLISSSKNGLTLRAREGQTPTLRGTTGTIIRVFGAENVTIRGLKITGGTSNGLATLGAPIKNLTVEDCRFEAIPRAAIVLDNEDTATIRKCQFLNLGGPAIVMTTGASAVISGNGFRGGPMNGQFSDGIELVGASADIIGNAFIDLGRISIGTFPQSEDASTRTSTIRIINNLIVGSGSAIPDGGDGIQVVGSANTINQFTVVNNTILNSARYGIGVGFEDRQSQAVLANIIVTGSRGSVGRNTSDLAIYSDFSRSLTAMQTTIHHCLIGRDLVFNSSGRNGNITGDPRFVDPGNDNYRLQQESPAIDKGDNSVIQEFTTDLDGEPRLVDGDLNGTATVDIGAYEFQVAGVRCSLQPAMATNQAGSSHRVTATVIQDGNPVSGVAVTFTVTNGPNAGASGSGTTDGSGQTSFSYMSNGMAGTDTIQASGSIAETPFTCTATVVWAPPVPPIQYGQTITASIDAAGETDMYSFQAAAGDVVRARMSRASGSLNPRIRLLDANQMPIQEASSFDDAILDRTLDAGGTFFLLLSDDNGRETGGYGISLQRLNNPVGAMSLAFGQNLTASINTAAELGAYSFTANAGDVVRVRMSRSSGSLNPMVELFDSTGMRLAQVSSFGDAILDGTLDAGGTFFLLLSDDNGRETGGYGISLQRLNNPAGATSLSIGQTTTGSINAEAKMDAYTFNGTTGQMVTIRMLRTSGSLNPLIELFDPAGRRIQRISDFRDATLSVTLPVTGRFSILVSDDNGRETGNYQLSLN
;
A
#
# COMPACT_ATOMS: atom_id res chain seq x y z
N MET A 1 -61.82 -36.28 -35.42
CA MET A 1 -62.12 -35.06 -36.21
C MET A 1 -61.02 -34.03 -35.94
N ALA A 2 -60.73 -33.13 -36.88
CA ALA A 2 -59.69 -32.10 -36.71
C ALA A 2 -60.24 -30.83 -36.03
N GLY A 3 -59.41 -30.07 -35.33
CA GLY A 3 -59.87 -28.83 -34.67
C GLY A 3 -58.84 -28.00 -33.89
N LYS A 4 -58.13 -27.10 -34.60
CA LYS A 4 -57.64 -25.78 -34.18
C LYS A 4 -56.65 -25.58 -32.99
N MET A 5 -55.50 -25.02 -33.39
CA MET A 5 -54.83 -23.80 -32.87
C MET A 5 -54.03 -23.84 -31.54
N PRO A 6 -52.82 -23.25 -31.51
CA PRO A 6 -51.95 -23.18 -30.33
C PRO A 6 -51.99 -21.81 -29.60
N ALA A 7 -51.53 -21.81 -28.35
CA ALA A 7 -50.99 -20.63 -27.66
C ALA A 7 -49.83 -21.05 -26.73
N LEU A 8 -48.82 -20.18 -26.64
CA LEU A 8 -47.69 -20.23 -25.70
C LEU A 8 -47.85 -19.06 -24.71
N PRO A 9 -47.07 -18.93 -23.60
CA PRO A 9 -45.86 -19.68 -23.24
C PRO A 9 -45.88 -20.29 -21.81
N GLY A 10 -44.80 -21.01 -21.45
CA GLY A 10 -44.51 -21.42 -20.07
C GLY A 10 -43.00 -21.65 -19.85
N TYR A 11 -42.41 -20.88 -18.93
CA TYR A 11 -41.06 -21.14 -18.41
C TYR A 11 -41.07 -22.35 -17.47
N PHE A 12 -40.00 -23.17 -17.48
CA PHE A 12 -39.23 -23.53 -16.28
C PHE A 12 -37.94 -24.28 -16.65
N HIS A 13 -36.85 -24.04 -15.91
CA HIS A 13 -35.58 -24.74 -16.11
C HIS A 13 -35.60 -26.17 -15.54
N LYS A 14 -34.90 -27.10 -16.21
CA LYS A 14 -34.50 -28.39 -15.62
C LYS A 14 -33.12 -28.30 -14.98
N ARG A 15 -33.00 -28.88 -13.78
CA ARG A 15 -31.73 -29.48 -13.32
C ARG A 15 -31.65 -30.90 -13.87
N GLU A 16 -30.44 -31.38 -14.18
CA GLU A 16 -29.98 -32.72 -13.79
C GLU A 16 -28.45 -32.83 -13.96
N SER A 17 -27.83 -33.81 -13.30
CA SER A 17 -26.38 -34.05 -13.27
C SER A 17 -26.04 -35.39 -13.90
N PHE A 18 -24.75 -35.68 -14.16
CA PHE A 18 -24.13 -36.98 -13.82
C PHE A 18 -22.59 -36.93 -13.89
N MET A 19 -21.90 -38.07 -13.75
CA MET A 19 -20.56 -38.18 -13.17
C MET A 19 -19.47 -38.80 -14.05
N LYS A 20 -18.20 -38.46 -13.72
CA LYS A 20 -16.98 -39.31 -13.65
C LYS A 20 -16.57 -40.17 -14.88
N ARG A 21 -15.26 -40.10 -15.18
CA ARG A 21 -14.43 -41.31 -15.42
C ARG A 21 -13.11 -41.24 -14.66
N ARG A 22 -12.55 -42.41 -14.35
CA ARG A 22 -11.18 -42.64 -13.83
C ARG A 22 -10.37 -43.38 -14.92
N LEU A 23 -9.04 -43.34 -14.82
CA LEU A 23 -8.17 -44.39 -15.37
C LEU A 23 -7.24 -44.92 -14.25
N LEU A 24 -6.51 -46.01 -14.51
CA LEU A 24 -5.97 -46.91 -13.47
C LEU A 24 -4.43 -47.01 -13.46
N ILE A 25 -3.91 -47.62 -12.38
CA ILE A 25 -2.48 -47.82 -12.07
C ILE A 25 -2.02 -49.22 -12.52
N ILE A 26 -0.73 -49.37 -12.87
CA ILE A 26 0.02 -50.64 -12.83
C ILE A 26 1.31 -50.40 -12.03
N ALA A 27 1.81 -51.40 -11.29
CA ALA A 27 2.91 -51.25 -10.33
C ALA A 27 3.80 -52.51 -10.18
N GLY A 28 5.01 -52.33 -9.64
CA GLY A 28 5.95 -53.39 -9.23
C GLY A 28 7.39 -53.17 -9.72
N VAL A 29 8.47 -53.59 -9.03
CA VAL A 29 8.62 -54.19 -7.69
C VAL A 29 9.95 -53.69 -7.04
N VAL A 30 9.98 -53.71 -5.70
CA VAL A 30 11.02 -53.23 -4.76
C VAL A 30 12.40 -53.92 -4.87
N LEU A 31 13.48 -53.18 -4.59
CA LEU A 31 14.58 -53.67 -3.73
C LEU A 31 15.20 -52.54 -2.87
N THR A 32 15.68 -52.92 -1.68
CA THR A 32 16.34 -52.13 -0.61
C THR A 32 17.62 -51.41 -1.07
N MET A 33 18.13 -50.30 -0.50
CA MET A 33 18.00 -49.68 0.85
C MET A 33 18.46 -48.17 0.76
N ALA A 34 18.57 -47.27 1.77
CA ALA A 34 18.44 -47.28 3.24
C ALA A 34 18.12 -45.87 3.86
N TRP A 35 17.93 -45.87 5.19
CA TRP A 35 18.19 -44.86 6.24
C TRP A 35 19.15 -43.68 5.91
N ALA A 36 18.97 -42.44 6.42
CA ALA A 36 17.97 -41.88 7.35
C ALA A 36 17.89 -40.32 7.30
N TRP A 37 17.00 -39.73 8.12
CA TRP A 37 16.89 -38.30 8.51
C TRP A 37 16.64 -37.26 7.39
N ALA A 38 15.42 -36.72 7.38
CA ALA A 38 15.11 -35.39 6.85
C ALA A 38 14.09 -34.71 7.78
N PRO A 39 14.43 -33.61 8.49
CA PRO A 39 13.46 -32.89 9.30
C PRO A 39 12.47 -32.12 8.40
N ARG A 40 11.17 -32.28 8.66
CA ARG A 40 10.16 -31.33 8.18
C ARG A 40 10.17 -30.10 9.09
N LEU A 41 10.91 -29.07 8.70
CA LEU A 41 10.76 -27.70 9.20
C LEU A 41 11.45 -26.75 8.21
N GLY A 42 10.88 -25.57 7.98
CA GLY A 42 11.39 -24.63 6.98
C GLY A 42 10.28 -23.90 6.25
N THR A 43 9.59 -23.00 6.94
CA THR A 43 9.20 -21.75 6.29
C THR A 43 10.47 -21.11 5.74
N THR A 44 10.45 -20.62 4.50
CA THR A 44 11.64 -19.99 3.90
C THR A 44 11.94 -18.68 4.63
N ALA A 45 12.88 -18.73 5.57
CA ALA A 45 13.52 -17.52 6.08
C ALA A 45 14.05 -16.74 4.88
N ALA A 46 13.72 -15.44 4.80
CA ALA A 46 14.22 -14.59 3.73
C ALA A 46 15.75 -14.53 3.82
N THR A 47 16.44 -15.23 2.92
CA THR A 47 17.89 -15.13 2.79
C THR A 47 18.23 -13.70 2.41
N GLN A 48 18.95 -13.01 3.29
CA GLN A 48 19.37 -11.62 3.08
C GLN A 48 20.03 -11.48 1.70
N ALA A 49 19.50 -10.55 0.90
CA ALA A 49 19.97 -10.25 -0.44
C ALA A 49 21.47 -9.95 -0.45
N ARG A 50 22.20 -10.58 -1.37
CA ARG A 50 23.65 -10.55 -1.47
C ARG A 50 24.08 -9.63 -2.58
N THR A 51 25.33 -9.15 -2.51
CA THR A 51 25.99 -8.52 -3.66
C THR A 51 27.06 -9.48 -4.18
N LEU A 52 26.98 -9.82 -5.47
CA LEU A 52 27.94 -10.63 -6.20
C LEU A 52 28.74 -9.66 -7.09
N THR A 53 30.07 -9.63 -6.95
CA THR A 53 30.91 -8.66 -7.68
C THR A 53 31.43 -9.23 -9.00
N VAL A 54 31.58 -8.36 -10.01
CA VAL A 54 32.09 -8.72 -11.34
C VAL A 54 33.23 -7.80 -11.76
N SER A 55 34.37 -8.36 -12.17
CA SER A 55 35.50 -7.64 -12.77
C SER A 55 36.26 -8.53 -13.75
N GLN A 56 36.75 -7.98 -14.86
CA GLN A 56 37.70 -8.68 -15.73
C GLN A 56 39.13 -8.74 -15.16
N THR A 57 39.42 -8.02 -14.07
CA THR A 57 40.71 -8.07 -13.40
C THR A 57 40.82 -9.35 -12.56
N PRO A 58 41.76 -10.27 -12.83
CA PRO A 58 41.82 -11.55 -12.14
C PRO A 58 41.98 -11.40 -10.62
N GLY A 59 41.04 -11.97 -9.86
CA GLY A 59 41.04 -11.94 -8.40
C GLY A 59 40.54 -10.63 -7.76
N ALA A 60 40.05 -9.66 -8.54
CA ALA A 60 39.48 -8.42 -8.00
C ALA A 60 38.00 -8.53 -7.58
N ALA A 61 37.30 -9.58 -8.01
CA ALA A 61 35.86 -9.78 -7.84
C ALA A 61 35.51 -11.27 -7.78
N ASP A 62 34.27 -11.58 -7.40
CA ASP A 62 33.74 -12.95 -7.30
C ASP A 62 33.63 -13.65 -8.68
N PHE A 63 33.34 -12.88 -9.74
CA PHE A 63 33.16 -13.38 -11.10
C PHE A 63 33.88 -12.52 -12.16
N THR A 64 34.22 -13.13 -13.30
CA THR A 64 34.79 -12.46 -14.48
C THR A 64 33.82 -12.29 -15.65
N SER A 65 32.59 -12.80 -15.51
CA SER A 65 31.48 -12.68 -16.46
C SER A 65 30.21 -12.28 -15.72
N ILE A 66 29.44 -11.38 -16.31
CA ILE A 66 28.16 -10.91 -15.79
C ILE A 66 27.15 -12.06 -15.81
N GLN A 67 27.09 -12.84 -16.90
CA GLN A 67 26.17 -13.98 -16.99
C GLN A 67 26.51 -15.07 -15.96
N ALA A 68 27.79 -15.30 -15.63
CA ALA A 68 28.17 -16.23 -14.57
C ALA A 68 27.65 -15.78 -13.20
N ALA A 69 27.76 -14.48 -12.87
CA ALA A 69 27.20 -13.91 -11.65
C ALA A 69 25.66 -13.97 -11.64
N ILE A 70 24.99 -13.66 -12.76
CA ILE A 70 23.52 -13.79 -12.90
C ILE A 70 23.06 -15.24 -12.69
N ILE A 71 23.82 -16.24 -13.17
CA ILE A 71 23.52 -17.65 -12.93
C ILE A 71 23.62 -18.00 -11.43
N ALA A 72 24.65 -17.50 -10.73
CA ALA A 72 24.89 -17.75 -9.31
C ALA A 72 23.94 -17.00 -8.36
N ALA A 73 23.44 -15.81 -8.74
CA ALA A 73 22.58 -14.95 -7.94
C ALA A 73 21.24 -15.61 -7.57
N ALA A 74 20.73 -15.37 -6.35
CA ALA A 74 19.38 -15.71 -5.94
C ALA A 74 18.35 -14.66 -6.43
N ALA A 75 17.07 -14.90 -6.15
CA ALA A 75 16.06 -13.86 -6.23
C ALA A 75 16.34 -12.76 -5.19
N GLY A 76 16.23 -11.49 -5.59
CA GLY A 76 16.54 -10.31 -4.78
C GLY A 76 18.02 -9.92 -4.70
N ASP A 77 18.95 -10.73 -5.22
CA ASP A 77 20.39 -10.42 -5.17
C ASP A 77 20.79 -9.25 -6.10
N THR A 78 21.93 -8.64 -5.81
CA THR A 78 22.58 -7.63 -6.66
C THR A 78 23.81 -8.23 -7.35
N VAL A 79 23.93 -8.02 -8.66
CA VAL A 79 25.17 -8.23 -9.43
C VAL A 79 25.79 -6.84 -9.67
N GLU A 80 26.92 -6.56 -9.03
CA GLU A 80 27.63 -5.29 -9.15
C GLU A 80 28.91 -5.44 -9.99
N ILE A 81 28.98 -4.71 -11.10
CA ILE A 81 30.18 -4.65 -11.95
C ILE A 81 31.07 -3.53 -11.42
N ILE A 82 32.29 -3.88 -11.00
CA ILE A 82 33.16 -3.00 -10.22
C ILE A 82 34.26 -2.31 -11.03
N ASP A 83 34.30 -2.55 -12.35
CA ASP A 83 35.19 -1.91 -13.31
C ASP A 83 34.45 -1.37 -14.54
N SER A 84 35.18 -0.70 -15.44
CA SER A 84 34.67 -0.16 -16.70
C SER A 84 35.10 -1.01 -17.92
N ALA A 85 35.23 -2.34 -17.76
CA ALA A 85 35.72 -3.22 -18.81
C ALA A 85 34.68 -3.49 -19.93
N VAL A 86 35.11 -4.20 -20.99
CA VAL A 86 34.26 -4.56 -22.14
C VAL A 86 33.88 -6.04 -22.06
N TYR A 87 32.65 -6.31 -21.62
CA TYR A 87 32.09 -7.65 -21.44
C TYR A 87 31.48 -8.14 -22.76
N GLN A 88 32.08 -9.14 -23.38
CA GLN A 88 31.59 -9.74 -24.63
C GLN A 88 30.69 -10.95 -24.32
N GLU A 89 29.44 -10.69 -23.96
CA GLU A 89 28.46 -11.71 -23.59
C GLU A 89 27.02 -11.24 -23.88
N ASP A 90 26.11 -12.20 -24.11
CA ASP A 90 24.67 -11.96 -24.27
C ASP A 90 23.92 -12.53 -23.06
N LEU A 91 23.22 -11.68 -22.31
CA LEU A 91 22.65 -11.99 -21.00
C LEU A 91 21.27 -12.66 -21.08
N LEU A 92 20.98 -13.48 -20.06
CA LEU A 92 19.69 -14.10 -19.81
C LEU A 92 19.36 -14.05 -18.31
N ILE A 93 18.37 -13.22 -17.96
CA ILE A 93 17.76 -13.12 -16.63
C ILE A 93 16.47 -13.95 -16.69
N SER A 94 16.50 -15.17 -16.13
CA SER A 94 15.35 -16.09 -16.14
C SER A 94 14.38 -15.85 -14.99
N SER A 95 13.15 -16.37 -15.09
CA SER A 95 12.07 -16.24 -14.09
C SER A 95 12.39 -16.71 -12.66
N SER A 96 13.54 -17.37 -12.48
CA SER A 96 14.12 -17.66 -11.15
C SER A 96 14.80 -16.46 -10.47
N LYS A 97 14.89 -15.31 -11.15
CA LYS A 97 15.70 -14.14 -10.78
C LYS A 97 14.84 -12.90 -10.45
N ASN A 98 13.65 -13.10 -9.88
CA ASN A 98 12.79 -12.00 -9.44
C ASN A 98 13.54 -11.10 -8.45
N GLY A 99 13.40 -9.78 -8.57
CA GLY A 99 14.09 -8.79 -7.72
C GLY A 99 15.59 -8.60 -8.01
N LEU A 100 16.15 -9.23 -9.05
CA LEU A 100 17.57 -9.11 -9.38
C LEU A 100 17.94 -7.67 -9.76
N THR A 101 18.98 -7.13 -9.14
CA THR A 101 19.57 -5.83 -9.52
C THR A 101 20.92 -6.02 -10.21
N LEU A 102 20.99 -5.77 -11.50
CA LEU A 102 22.25 -5.69 -12.26
C LEU A 102 22.69 -4.21 -12.32
N ARG A 103 23.86 -3.87 -11.76
CA ARG A 103 24.35 -2.48 -11.75
C ARG A 103 25.84 -2.35 -12.04
N ALA A 104 26.22 -1.23 -12.66
CA ALA A 104 27.57 -0.70 -12.48
C ALA A 104 27.76 -0.14 -11.06
N ARG A 105 28.99 -0.21 -10.54
CA ARG A 105 29.43 0.57 -9.38
C ARG A 105 29.50 2.05 -9.75
N GLU A 106 29.24 2.93 -8.79
CA GLU A 106 29.34 4.38 -8.95
C GLU A 106 30.71 4.79 -9.52
N GLY A 107 30.70 5.68 -10.52
CA GLY A 107 31.89 6.11 -11.26
C GLY A 107 32.45 5.10 -12.28
N GLN A 108 31.85 3.91 -12.45
CA GLN A 108 32.20 2.95 -13.49
C GLN A 108 31.24 3.01 -14.68
N THR A 109 31.74 2.69 -15.88
CA THR A 109 30.96 2.67 -17.13
C THR A 109 31.19 1.38 -17.94
N PRO A 110 30.91 0.20 -17.36
CA PRO A 110 31.12 -1.09 -18.02
C PRO A 110 30.34 -1.18 -19.34
N THR A 111 31.00 -1.72 -20.36
CA THR A 111 30.43 -1.89 -21.70
C THR A 111 30.06 -3.34 -21.93
N LEU A 112 28.76 -3.65 -21.88
CA LEU A 112 28.21 -4.89 -22.37
C LEU A 112 28.15 -4.84 -23.91
N ARG A 113 29.02 -5.62 -24.55
CA ARG A 113 29.08 -5.76 -26.01
C ARG A 113 28.45 -7.09 -26.41
N GLY A 114 27.21 -7.05 -26.88
CA GLY A 114 26.50 -8.23 -27.34
C GLY A 114 27.18 -8.90 -28.54
N THR A 115 27.03 -10.21 -28.64
CA THR A 115 27.68 -11.04 -29.67
C THR A 115 26.68 -11.63 -30.65
N THR A 116 25.48 -11.99 -30.20
CA THR A 116 24.47 -12.70 -31.00
C THR A 116 23.04 -12.33 -30.59
N GLY A 117 22.19 -12.01 -31.56
CA GLY A 117 20.78 -11.75 -31.31
C GLY A 117 20.55 -10.54 -30.39
N THR A 118 19.72 -10.75 -29.35
CA THR A 118 19.35 -9.72 -28.37
C THR A 118 20.28 -9.77 -27.15
N ILE A 119 20.85 -8.62 -26.79
CA ILE A 119 21.97 -8.53 -25.84
C ILE A 119 21.53 -8.82 -24.40
N ILE A 120 20.36 -8.33 -23.96
CA ILE A 120 19.77 -8.66 -22.66
C ILE A 120 18.38 -9.24 -22.86
N ARG A 121 18.17 -10.47 -22.39
CA ARG A 121 16.85 -11.12 -22.36
C ARG A 121 16.37 -11.24 -20.93
N VAL A 122 15.23 -10.64 -20.62
CA VAL A 122 14.51 -10.87 -19.37
C VAL A 122 13.37 -11.84 -19.70
N PHE A 123 13.35 -13.01 -19.06
CA PHE A 123 12.40 -14.09 -19.38
C PHE A 123 11.48 -14.38 -18.18
N GLY A 124 10.31 -13.74 -18.15
CA GLY A 124 9.31 -13.90 -17.08
C GLY A 124 9.83 -13.60 -15.66
N ALA A 125 10.76 -12.66 -15.50
CA ALA A 125 11.34 -12.28 -14.20
C ALA A 125 10.89 -10.88 -13.78
N GLU A 126 10.26 -10.77 -12.62
CA GLU A 126 9.65 -9.52 -12.12
C GLU A 126 10.60 -8.72 -11.20
N ASN A 127 10.35 -7.42 -11.07
CA ASN A 127 11.08 -6.48 -10.19
C ASN A 127 12.60 -6.41 -10.49
N VAL A 128 12.98 -6.67 -11.74
CA VAL A 128 14.38 -6.65 -12.20
C VAL A 128 14.83 -5.19 -12.41
N THR A 129 16.03 -4.85 -11.95
CA THR A 129 16.66 -3.54 -12.17
C THR A 129 17.95 -3.70 -12.97
N ILE A 130 18.16 -2.83 -13.98
CA ILE A 130 19.38 -2.74 -14.78
C ILE A 130 19.85 -1.28 -14.75
N ARG A 131 21.06 -1.01 -14.23
CA ARG A 131 21.57 0.37 -14.05
C ARG A 131 23.01 0.59 -14.49
N GLY A 132 23.30 1.74 -15.11
CA GLY A 132 24.67 2.24 -15.32
C GLY A 132 25.47 1.53 -16.42
N LEU A 133 24.82 0.77 -17.30
CA LEU A 133 25.50 -0.02 -18.34
C LEU A 133 25.59 0.73 -19.66
N LYS A 134 26.73 0.65 -20.33
CA LYS A 134 26.80 0.90 -21.78
C LYS A 134 26.52 -0.41 -22.52
N ILE A 135 25.52 -0.41 -23.41
CA ILE A 135 25.02 -1.60 -24.12
C ILE A 135 25.18 -1.34 -25.62
N THR A 136 25.88 -2.24 -26.33
CA THR A 136 26.25 -2.01 -27.75
C THR A 136 26.47 -3.32 -28.53
N GLY A 137 26.31 -3.29 -29.86
CA GLY A 137 26.55 -4.45 -30.72
C GLY A 137 25.36 -5.43 -30.78
N GLY A 138 25.63 -6.73 -30.66
CA GLY A 138 24.63 -7.78 -30.94
C GLY A 138 24.24 -7.85 -32.41
N THR A 139 23.12 -8.54 -32.71
CA THR A 139 22.58 -8.63 -34.08
C THR A 139 21.06 -8.41 -34.15
N SER A 140 20.44 -7.97 -33.04
CA SER A 140 19.00 -7.72 -32.92
C SER A 140 18.78 -6.56 -31.94
N ASN A 141 18.08 -6.77 -30.82
CA ASN A 141 17.68 -5.72 -29.89
C ASN A 141 18.70 -5.55 -28.75
N GLY A 142 18.70 -4.39 -28.08
CA GLY A 142 19.52 -4.16 -26.89
C GLY A 142 18.99 -4.96 -25.69
N LEU A 143 17.73 -4.71 -25.34
CA LEU A 143 16.96 -5.47 -24.35
C LEU A 143 15.65 -5.94 -24.96
N ALA A 144 15.20 -7.15 -24.62
CA ALA A 144 13.83 -7.59 -24.85
C ALA A 144 13.31 -8.42 -23.68
N THR A 145 12.04 -8.21 -23.35
CA THR A 145 11.23 -9.08 -22.51
C THR A 145 10.74 -10.30 -23.30
N LEU A 146 10.52 -11.42 -22.61
CA LEU A 146 10.12 -12.70 -23.19
C LEU A 146 9.32 -13.54 -22.17
N GLY A 147 8.43 -14.40 -22.66
CA GLY A 147 7.74 -15.40 -21.82
C GLY A 147 6.45 -14.86 -21.20
N ALA A 148 6.31 -14.99 -19.88
CA ALA A 148 5.18 -14.45 -19.14
C ALA A 148 5.34 -12.92 -18.92
N PRO A 149 4.24 -12.16 -18.73
CA PRO A 149 4.28 -10.71 -18.51
C PRO A 149 5.24 -10.32 -17.38
N ILE A 150 6.19 -9.43 -17.66
CA ILE A 150 7.19 -8.96 -16.70
C ILE A 150 6.68 -7.71 -16.00
N LYS A 151 6.59 -7.75 -14.67
CA LYS A 151 6.18 -6.60 -13.85
C LYS A 151 7.41 -5.90 -13.25
N ASN A 152 7.36 -4.57 -13.22
CA ASN A 152 8.31 -3.67 -12.55
C ASN A 152 9.77 -3.77 -13.05
N LEU A 153 9.97 -3.86 -14.37
CA LEU A 153 11.31 -3.77 -14.98
C LEU A 153 11.84 -2.32 -14.91
N THR A 154 12.93 -2.09 -14.18
CA THR A 154 13.62 -0.79 -14.15
C THR A 154 14.85 -0.80 -15.03
N VAL A 155 14.94 0.13 -15.98
CA VAL A 155 16.15 0.43 -16.77
C VAL A 155 16.54 1.87 -16.49
N GLU A 156 17.70 2.09 -15.88
CA GLU A 156 18.13 3.41 -15.41
C GLU A 156 19.57 3.74 -15.81
N ASP A 157 19.85 4.98 -16.21
CA ASP A 157 21.23 5.48 -16.41
C ASP A 157 22.05 4.61 -17.39
N CYS A 158 21.38 4.00 -18.38
CA CYS A 158 21.99 3.09 -19.34
C CYS A 158 22.18 3.76 -20.70
N ARG A 159 23.32 3.51 -21.36
CA ARG A 159 23.65 4.02 -22.70
C ARG A 159 23.53 2.92 -23.74
N PHE A 160 22.41 2.90 -24.47
CA PHE A 160 22.22 2.04 -25.64
C PHE A 160 22.81 2.71 -26.87
N GLU A 161 23.86 2.13 -27.46
CA GLU A 161 24.62 2.76 -28.54
C GLU A 161 24.90 1.77 -29.67
N ALA A 162 24.58 2.16 -30.90
CA ALA A 162 24.77 1.35 -32.11
C ALA A 162 24.11 -0.05 -32.02
N ILE A 163 22.85 -0.10 -31.58
CA ILE A 163 22.03 -1.33 -31.59
C ILE A 163 21.47 -1.53 -33.02
N PRO A 164 21.59 -2.73 -33.64
CA PRO A 164 21.12 -2.99 -35.01
C PRO A 164 19.60 -2.92 -35.20
N ARG A 165 18.81 -3.17 -34.15
CA ARG A 165 17.35 -3.03 -34.14
C ARG A 165 16.92 -2.16 -32.96
N ALA A 166 15.86 -2.53 -32.23
CA ALA A 166 15.33 -1.72 -31.15
C ALA A 166 16.22 -1.76 -29.90
N ALA A 167 16.39 -0.63 -29.20
CA ALA A 167 17.22 -0.63 -28.00
C ALA A 167 16.50 -1.31 -26.81
N ILE A 168 15.20 -1.08 -26.64
CA ILE A 168 14.33 -1.79 -25.67
C ILE A 168 13.05 -2.26 -26.38
N VAL A 169 12.61 -3.49 -26.09
CA VAL A 169 11.30 -4.02 -26.49
C VAL A 169 10.55 -4.53 -25.27
N LEU A 170 9.29 -4.08 -25.12
CA LEU A 170 8.29 -4.51 -24.14
C LEU A 170 7.05 -5.02 -24.87
N ASP A 171 6.40 -6.05 -24.36
CA ASP A 171 5.24 -6.71 -24.99
C ASP A 171 4.27 -7.25 -23.92
N ASN A 172 3.22 -7.97 -24.30
CA ASN A 172 2.39 -8.83 -23.42
C ASN A 172 2.12 -8.28 -22.00
N GLU A 173 1.61 -7.06 -21.87
CA GLU A 173 1.27 -6.43 -20.59
C GLU A 173 2.45 -6.22 -19.62
N ASP A 174 3.69 -6.15 -20.12
CA ASP A 174 4.86 -5.77 -19.31
C ASP A 174 4.65 -4.42 -18.60
N THR A 175 5.23 -4.23 -17.40
CA THR A 175 5.28 -2.94 -16.71
C THR A 175 6.73 -2.51 -16.45
N ALA A 176 7.08 -1.28 -16.84
CA ALA A 176 8.46 -0.81 -16.78
C ALA A 176 8.65 0.65 -16.34
N THR A 177 9.88 0.99 -15.97
CA THR A 177 10.36 2.37 -15.80
C THR A 177 11.70 2.51 -16.50
N ILE A 178 11.76 3.37 -17.51
CA ILE A 178 12.94 3.61 -18.35
C ILE A 178 13.36 5.07 -18.15
N ARG A 179 14.45 5.32 -17.41
CA ARG A 179 14.81 6.69 -17.02
C ARG A 179 16.29 7.03 -17.06
N LYS A 180 16.62 8.29 -17.37
CA LYS A 180 18.00 8.81 -17.49
C LYS A 180 18.87 8.06 -18.52
N CYS A 181 18.28 7.26 -19.40
CA CYS A 181 19.01 6.49 -20.41
C CYS A 181 19.40 7.36 -21.61
N GLN A 182 20.40 6.91 -22.36
CA GLN A 182 20.90 7.56 -23.58
C GLN A 182 20.80 6.58 -24.76
N PHE A 183 20.09 6.98 -25.81
CA PHE A 183 19.79 6.15 -26.99
C PHE A 183 20.45 6.76 -28.23
N LEU A 184 21.51 6.11 -28.73
CA LEU A 184 22.47 6.72 -29.65
C LEU A 184 22.69 5.90 -30.94
N ASN A 185 22.43 6.53 -32.08
CA ASN A 185 22.69 5.99 -33.44
C ASN A 185 22.16 4.55 -33.64
N LEU A 186 20.85 4.35 -33.53
CA LEU A 186 20.23 3.03 -33.62
C LEU A 186 19.86 2.63 -35.07
N GLY A 187 19.65 1.32 -35.29
CA GLY A 187 19.10 0.76 -36.53
C GLY A 187 17.61 0.40 -36.46
N GLY A 188 16.97 0.65 -35.33
CA GLY A 188 15.53 0.48 -35.10
C GLY A 188 15.06 1.36 -33.92
N PRO A 189 13.76 1.34 -33.58
CA PRO A 189 13.21 2.30 -32.61
C PRO A 189 13.83 2.18 -31.22
N ALA A 190 14.04 3.28 -30.51
CA ALA A 190 14.76 3.20 -29.24
C ALA A 190 13.94 2.44 -28.17
N ILE A 191 12.64 2.66 -28.09
CA ILE A 191 11.72 1.88 -27.24
C ILE A 191 10.53 1.43 -28.09
N VAL A 192 10.26 0.13 -28.13
CA VAL A 192 9.06 -0.46 -28.74
C VAL A 192 8.18 -1.06 -27.64
N MET A 193 6.88 -0.77 -27.65
CA MET A 193 5.91 -1.26 -26.68
C MET A 193 4.65 -1.80 -27.38
N THR A 194 4.35 -3.08 -27.17
CA THR A 194 3.23 -3.77 -27.83
C THR A 194 2.27 -4.43 -26.83
N THR A 195 1.09 -4.86 -27.30
CA THR A 195 0.19 -5.81 -26.62
C THR A 195 -0.13 -5.46 -25.16
N GLY A 196 -0.50 -4.20 -24.90
CA GLY A 196 -0.90 -3.75 -23.57
C GLY A 196 0.23 -3.48 -22.58
N ALA A 197 1.50 -3.50 -23.00
CA ALA A 197 2.62 -3.06 -22.17
C ALA A 197 2.41 -1.61 -21.67
N SER A 198 3.02 -1.28 -20.53
CA SER A 198 2.94 0.04 -19.91
C SER A 198 4.27 0.49 -19.29
N ALA A 199 4.61 1.77 -19.44
CA ALA A 199 5.88 2.28 -18.93
C ALA A 199 5.84 3.77 -18.57
N VAL A 200 6.64 4.13 -17.56
CA VAL A 200 7.09 5.51 -17.33
C VAL A 200 8.44 5.68 -18.02
N ILE A 201 8.54 6.64 -18.93
CA ILE A 201 9.72 6.91 -19.76
C ILE A 201 10.16 8.36 -19.49
N SER A 202 11.19 8.57 -18.67
CA SER A 202 11.52 9.93 -18.20
C SER A 202 13.00 10.32 -18.11
N GLY A 203 13.30 11.57 -18.45
CA GLY A 203 14.67 12.11 -18.39
C GLY A 203 15.65 11.47 -19.38
N ASN A 204 15.18 10.81 -20.43
CA ASN A 204 16.05 10.11 -21.39
C ASN A 204 16.48 11.02 -22.55
N GLY A 205 17.68 10.78 -23.08
CA GLY A 205 18.18 11.42 -24.30
C GLY A 205 18.15 10.47 -25.49
N PHE A 206 17.65 10.94 -26.64
CA PHE A 206 17.60 10.21 -27.90
C PHE A 206 18.31 11.05 -28.97
N ARG A 207 19.45 10.59 -29.51
CA ARG A 207 20.27 11.41 -30.43
C ARG A 207 21.02 10.61 -31.49
N GLY A 208 21.14 11.16 -32.71
CA GLY A 208 22.01 10.59 -33.75
C GLY A 208 21.42 10.61 -35.16
N GLY A 209 21.96 9.74 -36.02
CA GLY A 209 21.45 9.51 -37.37
C GLY A 209 21.03 8.06 -37.61
N PRO A 210 20.30 7.79 -38.71
CA PRO A 210 19.84 6.45 -39.06
C PRO A 210 21.01 5.52 -39.44
N MET A 211 21.18 4.39 -38.75
CA MET A 211 22.02 3.33 -39.31
C MET A 211 21.38 2.80 -40.61
N ASN A 212 22.20 2.69 -41.66
CA ASN A 212 21.80 2.24 -43.00
C ASN A 212 20.74 3.12 -43.70
N GLY A 213 20.49 4.34 -43.22
CA GLY A 213 19.65 5.33 -43.92
C GLY A 213 18.14 5.20 -43.73
N GLN A 214 17.66 4.25 -42.91
CA GLN A 214 16.27 4.17 -42.48
C GLN A 214 16.10 4.87 -41.13
N PHE A 215 15.23 5.88 -41.08
CA PHE A 215 14.93 6.60 -39.83
C PHE A 215 14.09 5.73 -38.90
N SER A 216 14.42 5.76 -37.62
CA SER A 216 13.74 5.02 -36.57
C SER A 216 13.04 5.97 -35.59
N ASP A 217 11.90 5.52 -35.07
CA ASP A 217 11.18 6.25 -34.02
C ASP A 217 11.96 6.28 -32.71
N GLY A 218 11.76 7.31 -31.89
CA GLY A 218 12.28 7.35 -30.53
C GLY A 218 11.48 6.38 -29.65
N ILE A 219 10.16 6.44 -29.76
CA ILE A 219 9.24 5.55 -29.04
C ILE A 219 8.17 5.10 -30.04
N GLU A 220 7.93 3.79 -30.12
CA GLU A 220 6.86 3.17 -30.90
C GLU A 220 5.88 2.46 -29.96
N LEU A 221 4.63 2.91 -29.92
CA LEU A 221 3.55 2.37 -29.10
C LEU A 221 2.48 1.74 -29.98
N VAL A 222 2.18 0.46 -29.77
CA VAL A 222 1.16 -0.29 -30.55
C VAL A 222 0.20 -1.00 -29.60
N GLY A 223 -0.88 -0.31 -29.24
CA GLY A 223 -1.84 -0.77 -28.23
C GLY A 223 -1.23 -0.88 -26.82
N ALA A 224 -0.36 0.07 -26.48
CA ALA A 224 0.38 0.17 -25.22
C ALA A 224 0.14 1.54 -24.57
N SER A 225 0.33 1.64 -23.25
CA SER A 225 0.16 2.88 -22.48
C SER A 225 1.52 3.46 -22.05
N ALA A 226 1.70 4.78 -22.04
CA ALA A 226 2.99 5.36 -21.66
C ALA A 226 2.88 6.78 -21.09
N ASP A 227 3.67 7.02 -20.03
CA ASP A 227 3.95 8.33 -19.47
C ASP A 227 5.35 8.78 -19.92
N ILE A 228 5.41 9.62 -20.96
CA ILE A 228 6.65 10.09 -21.60
C ILE A 228 6.94 11.50 -21.08
N ILE A 229 7.80 11.62 -20.07
CA ILE A 229 7.96 12.85 -19.25
C ILE A 229 9.40 13.37 -19.28
N GLY A 230 9.62 14.61 -19.74
CA GLY A 230 10.91 15.30 -19.60
C GLY A 230 12.06 14.66 -20.36
N ASN A 231 11.81 14.15 -21.58
CA ASN A 231 12.84 13.56 -22.44
C ASN A 231 13.28 14.55 -23.53
N ALA A 232 14.50 14.35 -24.05
CA ALA A 232 15.05 15.14 -25.15
C ALA A 232 15.33 14.25 -26.37
N PHE A 233 14.68 14.55 -27.49
CA PHE A 233 14.82 13.88 -28.78
C PHE A 233 15.44 14.86 -29.78
N ILE A 234 16.67 14.60 -30.25
CA ILE A 234 17.45 15.51 -31.10
C ILE A 234 18.00 14.72 -32.30
N ASP A 235 17.64 15.12 -33.54
CA ASP A 235 17.97 14.45 -34.82
C ASP A 235 17.35 13.04 -35.00
N LEU A 236 17.27 12.24 -33.93
CA LEU A 236 16.39 11.07 -33.79
C LEU A 236 15.18 11.43 -32.93
N GLY A 237 14.04 10.79 -33.19
CA GLY A 237 12.99 10.62 -32.18
C GLY A 237 11.61 11.19 -32.51
N ARG A 238 10.95 10.62 -33.53
CA ARG A 238 9.49 10.66 -33.62
C ARG A 238 8.88 9.83 -32.48
N ILE A 239 7.79 10.31 -31.87
CA ILE A 239 6.91 9.46 -31.04
C ILE A 239 5.81 8.91 -31.96
N SER A 240 5.80 7.60 -32.14
CA SER A 240 4.92 6.86 -33.05
C SER A 240 3.88 6.08 -32.25
N ILE A 241 2.61 6.28 -32.59
CA ILE A 241 1.46 5.62 -31.96
C ILE A 241 0.61 5.04 -33.09
N GLY A 242 0.51 3.72 -33.16
CA GLY A 242 -0.08 3.03 -34.32
C GLY A 242 -0.83 1.75 -33.98
N THR A 243 -1.37 1.09 -35.00
CA THR A 243 -2.09 -0.17 -34.89
C THR A 243 -1.34 -1.37 -35.46
N PHE A 244 -1.62 -2.53 -34.86
CA PHE A 244 -1.32 -3.84 -35.42
C PHE A 244 -2.21 -4.11 -36.65
N PRO A 245 -1.73 -4.77 -37.70
CA PRO A 245 -2.58 -5.20 -38.81
C PRO A 245 -3.54 -6.32 -38.38
N GLN A 246 -4.81 -5.95 -38.15
CA GLN A 246 -6.02 -6.79 -38.24
C GLN A 246 -5.88 -8.23 -37.67
N SER A 247 -5.92 -8.35 -36.34
CA SER A 247 -6.32 -9.58 -35.64
C SER A 247 -7.56 -9.32 -34.78
N GLU A 248 -8.50 -10.27 -34.75
CA GLU A 248 -9.89 -10.00 -34.36
C GLU A 248 -10.09 -9.65 -32.86
N ASP A 249 -9.17 -10.07 -31.99
CA ASP A 249 -9.24 -9.86 -30.52
C ASP A 249 -8.87 -8.44 -30.04
N ALA A 250 -8.36 -7.56 -30.92
CA ALA A 250 -7.87 -6.22 -30.50
C ALA A 250 -8.97 -5.29 -29.93
N SER A 251 -10.22 -5.50 -30.36
CA SER A 251 -11.39 -4.61 -30.22
C SER A 251 -11.89 -4.30 -28.79
N THR A 252 -11.14 -4.67 -27.74
CA THR A 252 -11.49 -4.45 -26.33
C THR A 252 -10.40 -3.77 -25.50
N ARG A 253 -9.18 -3.57 -26.05
CA ARG A 253 -8.05 -3.01 -25.31
C ARG A 253 -8.06 -1.48 -25.37
N THR A 254 -7.93 -0.83 -24.21
CA THR A 254 -7.79 0.63 -24.12
C THR A 254 -6.34 1.04 -23.89
N SER A 255 -6.01 2.32 -24.07
CA SER A 255 -4.68 2.85 -23.77
C SER A 255 -4.72 4.28 -23.22
N THR A 256 -3.76 4.61 -22.37
CA THR A 256 -3.54 5.96 -21.83
C THR A 256 -2.13 6.41 -22.20
N ILE A 257 -2.00 7.58 -22.83
CA ILE A 257 -0.73 8.09 -23.31
C ILE A 257 -0.60 9.56 -22.89
N ARG A 258 0.43 9.88 -22.10
CA ARG A 258 0.76 11.23 -21.66
C ARG A 258 2.16 11.60 -22.14
N ILE A 259 2.30 12.74 -22.78
CA ILE A 259 3.56 13.26 -23.33
C ILE A 259 3.76 14.65 -22.75
N ILE A 260 4.68 14.81 -21.80
CA ILE A 260 4.77 16.00 -20.92
C ILE A 260 6.22 16.50 -20.80
N ASN A 261 6.44 17.82 -20.86
CA ASN A 261 7.76 18.46 -20.68
C ASN A 261 8.86 18.01 -21.67
N ASN A 262 8.54 17.38 -22.81
CA ASN A 262 9.57 16.86 -23.74
C ASN A 262 10.01 17.91 -24.76
N LEU A 263 11.29 17.84 -25.14
CA LEU A 263 11.85 18.53 -26.30
C LEU A 263 11.98 17.53 -27.46
N ILE A 264 11.36 17.82 -28.60
CA ILE A 264 11.39 16.98 -29.81
C ILE A 264 11.87 17.82 -30.99
N VAL A 265 13.09 17.57 -31.47
CA VAL A 265 13.72 18.32 -32.57
C VAL A 265 14.04 17.38 -33.73
N GLY A 266 13.24 17.47 -34.78
CA GLY A 266 13.49 16.77 -36.04
C GLY A 266 14.70 17.35 -36.79
N SER A 267 15.38 16.50 -37.57
CA SER A 267 16.59 16.85 -38.33
C SER A 267 16.37 17.83 -39.51
N GLY A 268 15.16 18.39 -39.67
CA GLY A 268 14.83 19.41 -40.68
C GLY A 268 14.92 18.96 -42.15
N SER A 269 15.26 17.71 -42.42
CA SER A 269 15.45 17.18 -43.77
C SER A 269 14.11 16.82 -44.43
N ALA A 270 13.91 17.23 -45.69
CA ALA A 270 12.69 16.97 -46.45
C ALA A 270 12.70 15.57 -47.11
N ILE A 271 12.89 14.54 -46.29
CA ILE A 271 12.94 13.12 -46.69
C ILE A 271 11.52 12.53 -46.88
N PRO A 272 11.32 11.57 -47.80
CA PRO A 272 9.98 11.05 -48.15
C PRO A 272 9.19 10.42 -46.99
N ASP A 273 9.92 9.83 -46.04
CA ASP A 273 9.42 9.01 -44.93
C ASP A 273 9.73 9.60 -43.55
N GLY A 274 10.17 10.87 -43.47
CA GLY A 274 10.76 11.48 -42.27
C GLY A 274 9.86 11.72 -41.05
N GLY A 275 8.63 11.21 -41.07
CA GLY A 275 7.70 11.24 -39.94
C GLY A 275 7.15 12.62 -39.54
N ASP A 276 6.22 12.56 -38.59
CA ASP A 276 5.78 13.71 -37.78
C ASP A 276 6.50 13.67 -36.41
N GLY A 277 6.59 14.78 -35.67
CA GLY A 277 7.26 14.81 -34.36
C GLY A 277 6.57 13.91 -33.32
N ILE A 278 5.25 14.04 -33.22
CA ILE A 278 4.35 13.07 -32.57
C ILE A 278 3.33 12.64 -33.63
N GLN A 279 3.11 11.34 -33.80
CA GLN A 279 2.17 10.81 -34.78
C GLN A 279 1.24 9.74 -34.18
N VAL A 280 -0.06 9.92 -34.37
CA VAL A 280 -1.10 8.91 -34.13
C VAL A 280 -1.69 8.45 -35.47
N VAL A 281 -1.69 7.14 -35.73
CA VAL A 281 -2.23 6.55 -36.96
C VAL A 281 -3.21 5.42 -36.64
N GLY A 282 -4.47 5.63 -36.99
CA GLY A 282 -5.44 4.56 -37.23
C GLY A 282 -5.81 3.75 -35.99
N SER A 283 -6.31 4.42 -34.95
CA SER A 283 -6.71 3.77 -33.68
C SER A 283 -7.93 2.86 -33.83
N ALA A 284 -7.69 1.55 -33.99
CA ALA A 284 -8.70 0.51 -33.80
C ALA A 284 -8.91 0.14 -32.31
N ASN A 285 -8.01 0.61 -31.44
CA ASN A 285 -8.08 0.50 -29.97
C ASN A 285 -8.46 1.88 -29.41
N THR A 286 -9.43 1.96 -28.50
CA THR A 286 -9.84 3.23 -27.89
C THR A 286 -8.74 3.80 -26.98
N ILE A 287 -8.20 4.97 -27.32
CA ILE A 287 -7.25 5.71 -26.49
C ILE A 287 -8.07 6.57 -25.53
N ASN A 288 -8.32 6.03 -24.32
CA ASN A 288 -9.14 6.67 -23.28
C ASN A 288 -8.66 8.08 -22.92
N GLN A 289 -7.35 8.30 -23.01
CA GLN A 289 -6.72 9.60 -22.75
C GLN A 289 -5.45 9.74 -23.58
N PHE A 290 -5.44 10.70 -24.51
CA PHE A 290 -4.23 11.21 -25.16
C PHE A 290 -3.97 12.64 -24.69
N THR A 291 -2.88 12.85 -23.94
CA THR A 291 -2.55 14.15 -23.33
C THR A 291 -1.15 14.59 -23.75
N VAL A 292 -1.03 15.76 -24.36
CA VAL A 292 0.24 16.38 -24.73
C VAL A 292 0.31 17.77 -24.10
N VAL A 293 1.19 17.94 -23.11
CA VAL A 293 1.26 19.15 -22.26
C VAL A 293 2.69 19.67 -22.16
N ASN A 294 2.92 20.98 -22.26
CA ASN A 294 4.24 21.58 -22.03
C ASN A 294 5.37 20.99 -22.93
N ASN A 295 5.15 20.72 -24.22
CA ASN A 295 6.21 20.18 -25.09
C ASN A 295 6.74 21.24 -26.05
N THR A 296 8.02 21.14 -26.43
CA THR A 296 8.62 21.96 -27.50
C THR A 296 8.95 21.05 -28.68
N ILE A 297 8.25 21.22 -29.80
CA ILE A 297 8.30 20.33 -30.96
C ILE A 297 8.70 21.12 -32.21
N LEU A 298 9.86 20.79 -32.78
CA LEU A 298 10.56 21.62 -33.76
C LEU A 298 11.00 20.81 -34.99
N ASN A 299 11.02 21.47 -36.15
CA ASN A 299 11.74 21.03 -37.35
C ASN A 299 11.38 19.61 -37.89
N SER A 300 10.18 19.09 -37.57
CA SER A 300 9.69 17.80 -38.05
C SER A 300 9.53 17.77 -39.58
N ALA A 301 9.65 16.59 -40.21
CA ALA A 301 9.75 16.48 -41.67
C ALA A 301 8.39 16.50 -42.42
N ARG A 302 7.27 16.56 -41.69
CA ARG A 302 5.92 16.69 -42.25
C ARG A 302 4.95 17.49 -41.36
N TYR A 303 4.61 17.00 -40.17
CA TYR A 303 3.87 17.72 -39.12
C TYR A 303 4.66 17.71 -37.81
N GLY A 304 4.48 18.71 -36.95
CA GLY A 304 5.01 18.65 -35.57
C GLY A 304 4.18 17.67 -34.73
N ILE A 305 2.85 17.80 -34.78
CA ILE A 305 1.92 16.78 -34.28
C ILE A 305 0.92 16.41 -35.39
N GLY A 306 0.81 15.11 -35.68
CA GLY A 306 -0.21 14.52 -36.56
C GLY A 306 -1.11 13.56 -35.78
N VAL A 307 -2.37 13.91 -35.53
CA VAL A 307 -3.33 13.03 -34.82
C VAL A 307 -4.37 12.46 -35.78
N GLY A 308 -4.45 11.13 -35.87
CA GLY A 308 -5.44 10.40 -36.66
C GLY A 308 -6.12 9.29 -35.88
N PHE A 309 -7.26 9.57 -35.26
CA PHE A 309 -8.11 8.54 -34.66
C PHE A 309 -9.03 7.92 -35.72
N GLU A 310 -9.24 6.60 -35.65
CA GLU A 310 -10.22 5.86 -36.49
C GLU A 310 -11.51 5.57 -35.73
N ASP A 311 -11.42 5.34 -34.42
CA ASP A 311 -12.56 5.26 -33.52
C ASP A 311 -13.21 6.66 -33.25
N ARG A 312 -14.37 6.66 -32.58
CA ARG A 312 -15.14 7.88 -32.22
C ARG A 312 -15.28 8.08 -30.70
N GLN A 313 -14.29 7.63 -29.95
CA GLN A 313 -14.27 7.67 -28.48
C GLN A 313 -12.98 8.32 -27.95
N SER A 314 -11.86 8.12 -28.63
CA SER A 314 -10.54 8.67 -28.30
C SER A 314 -10.55 10.19 -28.28
N GLN A 315 -9.99 10.76 -27.22
CA GLN A 315 -9.94 12.21 -27.02
C GLN A 315 -8.51 12.70 -26.86
N ALA A 316 -8.23 13.87 -27.44
CA ALA A 316 -6.92 14.51 -27.39
C ALA A 316 -6.99 15.83 -26.62
N VAL A 317 -6.05 16.05 -25.69
CA VAL A 317 -5.83 17.33 -25.02
C VAL A 317 -4.42 17.81 -25.36
N LEU A 318 -4.34 18.95 -26.04
CA LEU A 318 -3.10 19.60 -26.46
C LEU A 318 -3.02 20.97 -25.77
N ALA A 319 -2.07 21.13 -24.83
CA ALA A 319 -1.97 22.34 -24.00
C ALA A 319 -0.52 22.80 -23.79
N ASN A 320 -0.29 24.11 -23.75
CA ASN A 320 1.02 24.71 -23.45
C ASN A 320 2.16 24.20 -24.39
N ILE A 321 1.85 23.87 -25.65
CA ILE A 321 2.82 23.30 -26.60
C ILE A 321 3.43 24.42 -27.46
N ILE A 322 4.76 24.45 -27.61
CA ILE A 322 5.40 25.11 -28.76
C ILE A 322 5.48 24.10 -29.90
N VAL A 323 4.92 24.41 -31.07
CA VAL A 323 5.07 23.58 -32.28
C VAL A 323 5.35 24.44 -33.51
N THR A 324 6.56 24.36 -34.07
CA THR A 324 7.00 25.26 -35.16
C THR A 324 8.12 24.68 -36.04
N GLY A 325 8.33 25.28 -37.21
CA GLY A 325 9.46 24.99 -38.10
C GLY A 325 9.33 23.70 -38.92
N SER A 326 8.21 22.97 -38.84
CA SER A 326 7.98 21.73 -39.58
C SER A 326 8.10 21.98 -41.09
N ARG A 327 8.87 21.14 -41.77
CA ARG A 327 9.17 21.24 -43.21
C ARG A 327 8.41 20.18 -43.98
N GLY A 328 8.50 20.21 -45.31
CA GLY A 328 7.75 19.28 -46.15
C GLY A 328 8.53 18.72 -47.32
N SER A 329 8.33 17.42 -47.57
CA SER A 329 8.51 16.81 -48.89
C SER A 329 7.85 17.68 -49.96
N VAL A 330 8.59 18.02 -51.02
CA VAL A 330 8.10 18.86 -52.12
C VAL A 330 6.84 18.24 -52.73
N GLY A 331 5.73 18.98 -52.72
CA GLY A 331 4.43 18.54 -53.25
C GLY A 331 3.44 17.97 -52.22
N ARG A 332 3.74 17.97 -50.91
CA ARG A 332 2.75 17.66 -49.85
C ARG A 332 2.36 18.92 -49.05
N ASN A 333 1.10 19.03 -48.64
CA ASN A 333 0.64 20.05 -47.68
C ASN A 333 1.31 19.79 -46.31
N THR A 334 1.88 20.82 -45.69
CA THR A 334 2.51 20.75 -44.36
C THR A 334 2.12 21.92 -43.46
N SER A 335 1.81 21.59 -42.21
CA SER A 335 1.46 22.49 -41.11
C SER A 335 2.20 22.01 -39.86
N ASP A 336 2.36 22.88 -38.87
CA ASP A 336 3.00 22.49 -37.61
C ASP A 336 2.09 21.59 -36.75
N LEU A 337 0.78 21.76 -36.88
CA LEU A 337 -0.24 20.90 -36.27
C LEU A 337 -1.20 20.37 -37.34
N ALA A 338 -1.56 19.09 -37.26
CA ALA A 338 -2.55 18.44 -38.10
C ALA A 338 -3.37 17.42 -37.29
N ILE A 339 -4.70 17.51 -37.35
CA ILE A 339 -5.63 16.54 -36.77
C ILE A 339 -6.62 16.16 -37.87
N TYR A 340 -6.88 14.87 -38.04
CA TYR A 340 -7.70 14.31 -39.12
C TYR A 340 -8.47 13.07 -38.64
N SER A 341 -9.58 12.76 -39.28
CA SER A 341 -10.31 11.50 -39.12
C SER A 341 -10.17 10.63 -40.37
N ASP A 342 -10.45 9.32 -40.26
CA ASP A 342 -10.84 8.40 -41.35
C ASP A 342 -10.03 8.37 -42.67
N PHE A 343 -8.79 8.88 -42.69
CA PHE A 343 -7.94 9.12 -43.87
C PHE A 343 -8.51 10.06 -44.96
N SER A 344 -9.83 10.26 -45.03
CA SER A 344 -10.40 11.37 -45.80
C SER A 344 -10.08 12.69 -45.09
N ARG A 345 -9.67 13.72 -45.83
CA ARG A 345 -9.25 15.01 -45.23
C ARG A 345 -10.45 15.90 -44.86
N SER A 346 -11.51 15.29 -44.33
CA SER A 346 -12.78 15.94 -44.02
C SER A 346 -12.78 16.46 -42.59
N LEU A 347 -12.61 17.77 -42.40
CA LEU A 347 -12.61 18.39 -41.06
C LEU A 347 -14.01 18.32 -40.42
N THR A 348 -14.29 17.22 -39.72
CA THR A 348 -15.48 17.07 -38.88
C THR A 348 -15.04 16.96 -37.43
N ALA A 349 -14.86 18.11 -36.77
CA ALA A 349 -14.26 18.17 -35.44
C ALA A 349 -15.05 17.38 -34.39
N MET A 350 -14.38 16.40 -33.76
CA MET A 350 -14.84 15.66 -32.60
C MET A 350 -13.69 15.55 -31.58
N GLN A 351 -14.00 15.78 -30.31
CA GLN A 351 -13.23 15.28 -29.15
C GLN A 351 -11.73 15.68 -29.03
N THR A 352 -11.28 16.76 -29.68
CA THR A 352 -9.93 17.32 -29.44
C THR A 352 -9.98 18.74 -28.88
N THR A 353 -9.31 18.97 -27.77
CA THR A 353 -9.16 20.27 -27.11
C THR A 353 -7.74 20.81 -27.33
N ILE A 354 -7.65 22.08 -27.74
CA ILE A 354 -6.38 22.77 -28.03
C ILE A 354 -6.43 24.14 -27.35
N HIS A 355 -5.53 24.40 -26.41
CA HIS A 355 -5.48 25.67 -25.65
C HIS A 355 -4.04 26.08 -25.30
N HIS A 356 -3.80 27.38 -25.22
CA HIS A 356 -2.53 27.98 -24.80
C HIS A 356 -1.27 27.42 -25.52
N CYS A 357 -1.39 27.00 -26.79
CA CYS A 357 -0.25 26.56 -27.61
C CYS A 357 0.32 27.70 -28.47
N LEU A 358 1.63 27.70 -28.73
CA LEU A 358 2.31 28.56 -29.70
C LEU A 358 2.56 27.75 -30.98
N ILE A 359 1.87 28.12 -32.05
CA ILE A 359 1.88 27.39 -33.32
C ILE A 359 2.53 28.23 -34.42
N GLY A 360 3.53 27.68 -35.12
CA GLY A 360 4.23 28.36 -36.22
C GLY A 360 3.35 28.58 -37.46
N ARG A 361 2.78 27.49 -38.00
CA ARG A 361 1.96 27.47 -39.21
C ARG A 361 0.71 26.59 -39.03
N ASP A 362 -0.39 27.22 -38.60
CA ASP A 362 -1.73 26.61 -38.65
C ASP A 362 -2.31 26.75 -40.07
N LEU A 363 -2.63 25.62 -40.72
CA LEU A 363 -3.34 25.56 -42.01
C LEU A 363 -4.69 24.83 -41.90
N VAL A 364 -5.15 24.48 -40.70
CA VAL A 364 -6.22 23.50 -40.49
C VAL A 364 -7.33 24.03 -39.59
N PHE A 365 -7.02 24.71 -38.48
CA PHE A 365 -8.02 25.02 -37.44
C PHE A 365 -8.41 26.49 -37.31
N ASN A 366 -7.60 27.43 -37.80
CA ASN A 366 -7.77 28.85 -37.49
C ASN A 366 -7.87 29.06 -35.97
N SER A 367 -6.97 28.36 -35.27
CA SER A 367 -6.86 28.25 -33.81
C SER A 367 -6.15 29.46 -33.20
N SER A 368 -5.31 30.13 -33.98
CA SER A 368 -4.68 31.42 -33.70
C SER A 368 -5.68 32.43 -33.14
N GLY A 369 -5.46 32.90 -31.91
CA GLY A 369 -6.35 33.86 -31.23
C GLY A 369 -7.59 33.24 -30.59
N ARG A 370 -7.64 31.91 -30.38
CA ARG A 370 -8.73 31.20 -29.70
C ARG A 370 -8.18 30.32 -28.58
N ASN A 371 -8.90 30.21 -27.46
CA ASN A 371 -8.51 29.41 -26.29
C ASN A 371 -7.06 29.66 -25.83
N GLY A 372 -6.58 30.91 -25.88
CA GLY A 372 -5.20 31.27 -25.55
C GLY A 372 -4.13 30.82 -26.56
N ASN A 373 -4.47 30.13 -27.64
CA ASN A 373 -3.48 29.73 -28.66
C ASN A 373 -2.97 30.96 -29.44
N ILE A 374 -1.65 31.02 -29.64
CA ILE A 374 -0.93 32.14 -30.25
C ILE A 374 -0.08 31.67 -31.45
N THR A 375 0.36 32.63 -32.26
CA THR A 375 1.25 32.40 -33.42
C THR A 375 2.39 33.40 -33.39
N GLY A 376 3.64 32.93 -33.52
CA GLY A 376 4.82 33.78 -33.49
C GLY A 376 6.12 32.99 -33.57
N ASP A 377 7.24 33.71 -33.43
CA ASP A 377 8.56 33.11 -33.18
C ASP A 377 8.71 32.88 -31.66
N PRO A 378 9.02 31.66 -31.19
CA PRO A 378 9.32 31.39 -29.78
C PRO A 378 10.55 32.12 -29.22
N ARG A 379 11.38 32.76 -30.05
CA ARG A 379 12.62 33.45 -29.67
C ARG A 379 13.53 32.58 -28.79
N PHE A 380 14.03 31.47 -29.32
CA PHE A 380 14.96 30.60 -28.57
C PHE A 380 16.35 31.22 -28.41
N VAL A 381 17.04 30.96 -27.29
CA VAL A 381 18.35 31.55 -26.95
C VAL A 381 19.43 31.19 -27.98
N ASP A 382 19.67 29.90 -28.23
CA ASP A 382 20.60 29.45 -29.30
C ASP A 382 20.15 28.08 -29.86
N PRO A 383 19.14 28.08 -30.74
CA PRO A 383 18.62 26.85 -31.34
C PRO A 383 19.60 26.18 -32.33
N GLY A 384 20.77 26.78 -32.59
CA GLY A 384 21.84 26.21 -33.40
C GLY A 384 22.84 25.36 -32.60
N ASN A 385 22.84 25.48 -31.27
CA ASN A 385 23.65 24.69 -30.33
C ASN A 385 22.77 23.98 -29.29
N ASP A 386 21.67 23.39 -29.74
CA ASP A 386 20.65 22.64 -28.96
C ASP A 386 19.99 23.44 -27.79
N ASN A 387 20.13 24.77 -27.71
CA ASN A 387 19.63 25.58 -26.59
C ASN A 387 18.27 26.24 -26.89
N TYR A 388 17.20 25.48 -26.63
CA TYR A 388 15.80 25.87 -26.88
C TYR A 388 15.10 26.52 -25.67
N ARG A 389 15.85 27.14 -24.75
CA ARG A 389 15.29 28.03 -23.73
C ARG A 389 14.76 29.31 -24.38
N LEU A 390 13.79 29.95 -23.74
CA LEU A 390 13.19 31.19 -24.20
C LEU A 390 14.12 32.39 -23.94
N GLN A 391 14.18 33.34 -24.87
CA GLN A 391 14.74 34.67 -24.63
C GLN A 391 13.69 35.56 -23.93
N GLN A 392 14.18 36.60 -23.24
CA GLN A 392 13.33 37.69 -22.77
C GLN A 392 12.49 38.28 -23.94
N GLU A 393 11.26 38.70 -23.67
CA GLU A 393 10.24 39.06 -24.67
C GLU A 393 9.78 37.91 -25.61
N SER A 394 10.06 36.64 -25.30
CA SER A 394 9.41 35.53 -26.01
C SER A 394 7.88 35.59 -25.81
N PRO A 395 7.07 35.43 -26.87
CA PRO A 395 5.61 35.46 -26.76
C PRO A 395 5.04 34.22 -26.03
N ALA A 396 5.87 33.23 -25.67
CA ALA A 396 5.49 32.09 -24.86
C ALA A 396 5.44 32.37 -23.34
N ILE A 397 6.07 33.47 -22.89
CA ILE A 397 6.30 33.77 -21.46
C ILE A 397 5.02 34.21 -20.75
N ASP A 398 4.65 33.57 -19.64
CA ASP A 398 3.38 33.76 -18.88
C ASP A 398 2.11 33.65 -19.74
N LYS A 399 2.08 32.75 -20.74
CA LYS A 399 0.90 32.56 -21.63
C LYS A 399 0.32 31.14 -21.65
N GLY A 400 0.85 30.23 -20.82
CA GLY A 400 0.34 28.89 -20.62
C GLY A 400 -0.86 28.80 -19.66
N ASP A 401 -1.36 27.59 -19.49
CA ASP A 401 -2.47 27.23 -18.61
C ASP A 401 -1.96 26.59 -17.31
N ASN A 402 -2.12 27.27 -16.17
CA ASN A 402 -1.71 26.73 -14.86
C ASN A 402 -2.51 25.47 -14.45
N SER A 403 -3.67 25.20 -15.05
CA SER A 403 -4.52 24.07 -14.63
C SER A 403 -3.98 22.70 -15.07
N VAL A 404 -3.20 22.64 -16.15
CA VAL A 404 -2.70 21.36 -16.72
C VAL A 404 -1.37 20.89 -16.13
N ILE A 405 -0.77 21.65 -15.20
CA ILE A 405 0.58 21.39 -14.66
C ILE A 405 0.62 20.93 -13.20
N GLN A 406 -0.53 20.66 -12.57
CA GLN A 406 -0.63 20.39 -11.13
C GLN A 406 0.17 19.16 -10.66
N GLU A 407 0.42 18.19 -11.55
CA GLU A 407 1.27 17.02 -11.29
C GLU A 407 2.77 17.24 -11.62
N PHE A 408 3.12 18.35 -12.28
CA PHE A 408 4.44 18.57 -12.90
C PHE A 408 4.98 19.97 -12.60
N THR A 409 5.52 20.15 -11.39
CA THR A 409 5.93 21.45 -10.84
C THR A 409 7.25 22.02 -11.37
N THR A 410 7.98 21.25 -12.20
CA THR A 410 9.27 21.65 -12.79
C THR A 410 9.26 21.50 -14.31
N ASP A 411 10.21 22.13 -14.99
CA ASP A 411 10.39 22.12 -16.45
C ASP A 411 11.34 20.99 -16.91
N LEU A 412 11.88 21.08 -18.14
CA LEU A 412 12.83 20.13 -18.68
C LEU A 412 14.27 20.26 -18.11
N ASP A 413 14.65 21.41 -17.57
CA ASP A 413 15.91 21.54 -16.81
C ASP A 413 15.76 21.08 -15.35
N GLY A 414 14.52 21.03 -14.86
CA GLY A 414 14.20 20.76 -13.45
C GLY A 414 13.95 22.04 -12.64
N GLU A 415 13.88 23.20 -13.30
CA GLU A 415 13.57 24.48 -12.67
C GLU A 415 12.05 24.66 -12.45
N PRO A 416 11.59 25.48 -11.49
CA PRO A 416 10.16 25.62 -11.17
C PRO A 416 9.32 26.18 -12.34
N ARG A 417 8.09 25.67 -12.50
CA ARG A 417 7.11 26.02 -13.54
C ARG A 417 6.00 27.02 -13.17
N LEU A 418 6.14 27.68 -12.02
CA LEU A 418 5.26 28.79 -11.64
C LEU A 418 6.15 29.98 -11.32
N VAL A 419 6.56 30.64 -12.38
CA VAL A 419 7.38 31.85 -12.39
C VAL A 419 6.52 33.01 -12.87
N ASP A 420 6.81 34.22 -12.40
CA ASP A 420 6.26 35.48 -12.90
C ASP A 420 7.27 36.03 -13.92
N GLY A 421 7.15 35.56 -15.16
CA GLY A 421 8.16 35.68 -16.23
C GLY A 421 8.33 37.09 -16.80
N ASP A 422 7.23 37.84 -16.88
CA ASP A 422 7.14 39.23 -17.32
C ASP A 422 7.06 40.25 -16.17
N LEU A 423 7.15 39.76 -14.92
CA LEU A 423 7.14 40.53 -13.66
C LEU A 423 5.87 41.38 -13.44
N ASN A 424 4.71 40.91 -13.91
CA ASN A 424 3.43 41.58 -13.65
C ASN A 424 2.88 41.36 -12.23
N GLY A 425 3.43 40.39 -11.49
CA GLY A 425 2.97 39.96 -10.16
C GLY A 425 2.08 38.71 -10.17
N THR A 426 1.98 38.00 -11.30
CA THR A 426 1.08 36.85 -11.47
C THR A 426 1.78 35.69 -12.17
N ALA A 427 2.36 34.79 -11.37
CA ALA A 427 3.08 33.62 -11.89
C ALA A 427 2.20 32.72 -12.78
N THR A 428 2.54 32.61 -14.06
CA THR A 428 1.80 31.85 -15.06
C THR A 428 2.77 31.00 -15.87
N VAL A 429 2.48 29.72 -16.04
CA VAL A 429 3.39 28.78 -16.69
C VAL A 429 3.69 29.17 -18.14
N ASP A 430 4.93 28.96 -18.57
CA ASP A 430 5.34 29.19 -19.95
C ASP A 430 4.85 28.12 -20.92
N ILE A 431 4.56 28.54 -22.15
CA ILE A 431 4.26 27.64 -23.27
C ILE A 431 5.57 26.96 -23.72
N GLY A 432 5.61 25.63 -23.74
CA GLY A 432 6.76 24.83 -24.19
C GLY A 432 7.37 23.96 -23.09
N ALA A 433 8.51 23.35 -23.37
CA ALA A 433 9.22 22.43 -22.46
C ALA A 433 10.06 23.10 -21.37
N TYR A 434 10.47 24.36 -21.57
CA TYR A 434 11.29 25.15 -20.65
C TYR A 434 10.49 26.30 -20.05
N GLU A 435 10.88 26.74 -18.86
CA GLU A 435 10.34 27.92 -18.19
C GLU A 435 11.35 29.09 -18.21
N PHE A 436 10.92 30.31 -18.50
CA PHE A 436 11.79 31.48 -18.53
C PHE A 436 12.17 31.95 -17.13
N GLN A 437 13.37 31.57 -16.70
CA GLN A 437 13.92 32.03 -15.44
C GLN A 437 14.42 33.48 -15.51
N VAL A 438 13.51 34.43 -15.24
CA VAL A 438 13.79 35.87 -15.11
C VAL A 438 14.99 36.16 -14.21
N ALA A 439 15.89 37.01 -14.71
CA ALA A 439 16.95 37.66 -13.94
C ALA A 439 16.34 38.65 -12.92
N GLY A 440 16.82 38.61 -11.68
CA GLY A 440 16.24 39.30 -10.53
C GLY A 440 16.42 38.51 -9.23
N VAL A 441 16.13 39.18 -8.11
CA VAL A 441 16.19 38.60 -6.75
C VAL A 441 14.89 37.88 -6.43
N ARG A 442 14.95 36.61 -6.03
CA ARG A 442 13.80 35.80 -5.61
C ARG A 442 14.01 35.19 -4.22
N CYS A 443 12.88 34.93 -3.55
CA CYS A 443 12.77 34.32 -2.24
C CYS A 443 11.78 33.16 -2.35
N SER A 444 12.09 31.99 -1.78
CA SER A 444 11.10 30.92 -1.55
C SER A 444 11.22 30.37 -0.13
N LEU A 445 10.10 29.94 0.46
CA LEU A 445 10.08 29.22 1.73
C LEU A 445 9.72 27.76 1.49
N GLN A 446 10.53 26.84 2.05
CA GLN A 446 10.26 25.41 2.06
C GLN A 446 10.19 24.86 3.49
N PRO A 447 9.20 24.00 3.82
CA PRO A 447 8.05 23.64 2.99
C PRO A 447 7.10 24.84 2.81
N ALA A 448 6.53 25.02 1.62
CA ALA A 448 5.59 26.12 1.34
C ALA A 448 4.23 25.93 2.02
N MET A 449 3.83 24.66 2.22
CA MET A 449 2.70 24.23 3.03
C MET A 449 3.09 23.01 3.86
N ALA A 450 2.65 22.93 5.10
CA ALA A 450 2.82 21.76 5.97
C ALA A 450 1.60 21.54 6.88
N THR A 451 1.49 20.33 7.43
CA THR A 451 0.54 20.02 8.51
C THR A 451 1.30 19.33 9.65
N ASN A 452 1.36 19.99 10.81
CA ASN A 452 2.06 19.52 12.00
C ASN A 452 1.05 19.35 13.15
N GLN A 453 1.40 18.60 14.21
CA GLN A 453 0.57 18.58 15.44
C GLN A 453 0.81 19.85 16.26
N ALA A 454 -0.27 20.44 16.78
CA ALA A 454 -0.20 21.59 17.68
C ALA A 454 0.67 21.25 18.91
N GLY A 455 1.51 22.19 19.33
CA GLY A 455 2.51 21.96 20.38
C GLY A 455 3.79 21.26 19.91
N SER A 456 3.97 21.02 18.60
CA SER A 456 5.26 20.59 18.03
C SER A 456 6.04 21.77 17.41
N SER A 457 7.28 21.51 17.01
CA SER A 457 8.14 22.50 16.33
C SER A 457 7.93 22.45 14.81
N HIS A 458 8.03 23.61 14.16
CA HIS A 458 8.04 23.74 12.70
C HIS A 458 9.28 24.51 12.25
N ARG A 459 9.85 24.09 11.11
CA ARG A 459 11.02 24.71 10.48
C ARG A 459 10.70 25.06 9.03
N VAL A 460 10.97 26.31 8.67
CA VAL A 460 11.06 26.75 7.27
C VAL A 460 12.52 27.07 6.92
N THR A 461 12.88 26.86 5.66
CA THR A 461 14.10 27.37 5.05
C THR A 461 13.74 28.39 3.99
N ALA A 462 14.29 29.60 4.10
CA ALA A 462 14.30 30.57 3.02
C ALA A 462 15.47 30.26 2.09
N THR A 463 15.19 30.14 0.79
CA THR A 463 16.19 30.13 -0.27
C THR A 463 16.14 31.47 -0.99
N VAL A 464 17.27 32.16 -1.08
CA VAL A 464 17.41 33.43 -1.81
C VAL A 464 18.34 33.22 -3.00
N ILE A 465 17.81 33.50 -4.19
CA ILE A 465 18.55 33.45 -5.46
C ILE A 465 18.53 34.81 -6.14
N GLN A 466 19.56 35.11 -6.91
CA GLN A 466 19.64 36.24 -7.82
C GLN A 466 20.13 35.74 -9.17
N ASP A 467 19.41 36.05 -10.25
CA ASP A 467 19.81 35.68 -11.62
C ASP A 467 20.04 34.17 -11.77
N GLY A 468 19.16 33.36 -11.16
CA GLY A 468 19.25 31.90 -11.06
C GLY A 468 20.30 31.36 -10.08
N ASN A 469 21.19 32.21 -9.56
CA ASN A 469 22.32 31.81 -8.71
C ASN A 469 21.99 31.99 -7.21
N PRO A 470 22.30 31.04 -6.32
CA PRO A 470 22.10 31.22 -4.89
C PRO A 470 23.01 32.29 -4.29
N VAL A 471 22.45 33.21 -3.49
CA VAL A 471 23.21 34.34 -2.94
C VAL A 471 23.51 34.13 -1.47
N SER A 472 24.80 34.03 -1.15
CA SER A 472 25.29 33.96 0.23
C SER A 472 25.44 35.34 0.87
N GLY A 473 25.32 35.42 2.21
CA GLY A 473 25.52 36.65 2.97
C GLY A 473 24.29 37.57 3.08
N VAL A 474 23.14 37.17 2.53
CA VAL A 474 21.90 37.94 2.55
C VAL A 474 21.22 37.79 3.91
N ALA A 475 20.84 38.90 4.53
CA ALA A 475 20.06 38.90 5.77
C ALA A 475 18.57 38.66 5.48
N VAL A 476 17.98 37.66 6.13
CA VAL A 476 16.56 37.31 6.02
C VAL A 476 15.91 37.42 7.41
N THR A 477 14.80 38.15 7.48
CA THR A 477 13.93 38.22 8.67
C THR A 477 12.71 37.35 8.44
N PHE A 478 12.28 36.60 9.45
CA PHE A 478 11.12 35.71 9.43
C PHE A 478 10.10 36.15 10.48
N THR A 479 8.83 36.15 10.13
CA THR A 479 7.72 36.51 11.02
C THR A 479 6.50 35.65 10.71
N VAL A 480 5.87 35.07 11.72
CA VAL A 480 4.51 34.52 11.64
C VAL A 480 3.54 35.70 11.68
N THR A 481 2.93 36.02 10.53
CA THR A 481 2.12 37.24 10.34
C THR A 481 0.64 37.04 10.68
N ASN A 482 0.17 35.80 10.69
CA ASN A 482 -1.21 35.41 11.01
C ASN A 482 -1.22 33.97 11.57
N GLY A 483 -2.30 33.61 12.28
CA GLY A 483 -2.52 32.28 12.86
C GLY A 483 -2.29 32.19 14.38
N PRO A 484 -2.41 30.99 14.97
CA PRO A 484 -2.27 30.80 16.42
C PRO A 484 -0.93 31.30 16.99
N ASN A 485 0.16 31.32 16.21
CA ASN A 485 1.49 31.75 16.68
C ASN A 485 1.93 33.13 16.13
N ALA A 486 0.98 33.97 15.71
CA ALA A 486 1.26 35.31 15.18
C ALA A 486 2.17 36.13 16.12
N GLY A 487 3.22 36.74 15.54
CA GLY A 487 4.26 37.48 16.25
C GLY A 487 5.53 36.67 16.55
N ALA A 488 5.50 35.33 16.45
CA ALA A 488 6.72 34.52 16.48
C ALA A 488 7.65 34.93 15.32
N SER A 489 8.92 35.20 15.60
CA SER A 489 9.84 35.80 14.64
C SER A 489 11.30 35.41 14.90
N GLY A 490 12.15 35.61 13.88
CA GLY A 490 13.58 35.32 13.93
C GLY A 490 14.31 35.92 12.74
N SER A 491 15.62 35.72 12.65
CA SER A 491 16.42 36.13 11.49
C SER A 491 17.61 35.20 11.28
N GLY A 492 18.15 35.22 10.07
CA GLY A 492 19.31 34.45 9.67
C GLY A 492 20.04 35.07 8.48
N THR A 493 21.22 34.55 8.18
CA THR A 493 22.01 34.95 7.01
C THR A 493 22.14 33.74 6.07
N THR A 494 22.06 33.96 4.76
CA THR A 494 22.14 32.88 3.76
C THR A 494 23.55 32.28 3.63
N ASP A 495 23.61 30.95 3.58
CA ASP A 495 24.84 30.19 3.39
C ASP A 495 25.28 30.12 1.92
N GLY A 496 26.28 29.28 1.62
CA GLY A 496 26.80 29.11 0.25
C GLY A 496 25.82 28.47 -0.75
N SER A 497 24.68 27.95 -0.28
CA SER A 497 23.56 27.45 -1.09
C SER A 497 22.40 28.46 -1.18
N GLY A 498 22.61 29.70 -0.72
CA GLY A 498 21.58 30.73 -0.67
C GLY A 498 20.53 30.50 0.42
N GLN A 499 20.76 29.58 1.37
CA GLN A 499 19.74 29.11 2.31
C GLN A 499 19.96 29.62 3.72
N THR A 500 18.87 29.91 4.42
CA THR A 500 18.86 30.14 5.87
C THR A 500 17.53 29.70 6.46
N SER A 501 17.50 29.26 7.72
CA SER A 501 16.29 28.66 8.31
C SER A 501 15.80 29.38 9.56
N PHE A 502 14.48 29.35 9.74
CA PHE A 502 13.79 29.74 10.95
C PHE A 502 13.05 28.52 11.53
N SER A 503 13.00 28.41 12.85
CA SER A 503 12.24 27.37 13.54
C SER A 503 11.56 27.95 14.76
N TYR A 504 10.32 27.55 14.99
CA TYR A 504 9.52 27.99 16.13
C TYR A 504 8.64 26.86 16.65
N MET A 505 8.20 27.00 17.90
CA MET A 505 7.35 26.03 18.60
C MET A 505 5.90 26.51 18.54
N SER A 506 4.97 25.61 18.20
CA SER A 506 3.54 25.91 18.34
C SER A 506 3.15 26.04 19.80
N ASN A 507 2.26 27.00 20.10
CA ASN A 507 1.70 27.24 21.43
C ASN A 507 0.64 26.22 21.89
N GLY A 508 0.39 25.18 21.11
CA GLY A 508 -0.57 24.10 21.45
C GLY A 508 -1.99 24.33 20.94
N MET A 509 -2.30 25.49 20.34
CA MET A 509 -3.59 25.71 19.69
C MET A 509 -3.59 25.20 18.25
N ALA A 510 -4.71 24.61 17.83
CA ALA A 510 -4.95 24.23 16.45
C ALA A 510 -5.31 25.44 15.58
N GLY A 511 -5.03 25.37 14.28
CA GLY A 511 -5.25 26.46 13.31
C GLY A 511 -4.06 26.66 12.37
N THR A 512 -4.20 27.56 11.39
CA THR A 512 -3.19 27.76 10.34
C THR A 512 -2.35 29.00 10.59
N ASP A 513 -1.02 28.85 10.67
CA ASP A 513 -0.07 29.95 10.64
C ASP A 513 0.26 30.37 9.21
N THR A 514 0.54 31.66 9.02
CA THR A 514 1.20 32.19 7.82
C THR A 514 2.57 32.73 8.22
N ILE A 515 3.63 32.15 7.65
CA ILE A 515 5.01 32.60 7.82
C ILE A 515 5.37 33.50 6.63
N GLN A 516 6.01 34.63 6.89
CA GLN A 516 6.66 35.48 5.89
C GLN A 516 8.16 35.52 6.16
N ALA A 517 8.96 35.46 5.09
CA ALA A 517 10.35 35.85 5.08
C ALA A 517 10.56 37.11 4.23
N SER A 518 11.50 37.96 4.61
CA SER A 518 11.81 39.22 3.91
C SER A 518 13.27 39.64 4.07
N GLY A 519 13.77 40.43 3.13
CA GLY A 519 15.14 40.95 3.14
C GLY A 519 15.41 41.84 1.92
N SER A 520 16.67 42.12 1.63
CA SER A 520 17.08 42.82 0.41
C SER A 520 18.49 42.44 -0.05
N ILE A 521 18.76 42.63 -1.36
CA ILE A 521 20.10 42.54 -1.96
C ILE A 521 20.33 43.82 -2.77
N ALA A 522 21.44 44.51 -2.52
CA ALA A 522 21.77 45.79 -3.18
C ALA A 522 20.55 46.75 -3.24
N GLU A 523 19.92 46.97 -2.08
CA GLU A 523 18.69 47.76 -1.87
C GLU A 523 17.41 47.22 -2.56
N THR A 524 17.49 46.19 -3.40
CA THR A 524 16.31 45.51 -3.98
C THR A 524 15.63 44.63 -2.93
N PRO A 525 14.38 44.93 -2.50
CA PRO A 525 13.69 44.16 -1.48
C PRO A 525 13.08 42.87 -2.06
N PHE A 526 12.94 41.86 -1.21
CA PHE A 526 12.20 40.63 -1.51
C PHE A 526 11.32 40.22 -0.33
N THR A 527 10.23 39.50 -0.62
CA THR A 527 9.43 38.78 0.37
C THR A 527 9.00 37.42 -0.20
N CYS A 528 8.77 36.44 0.67
CA CYS A 528 8.11 35.18 0.32
C CYS A 528 7.37 34.59 1.53
N THR A 529 6.42 33.68 1.30
CA THR A 529 5.52 33.16 2.33
C THR A 529 5.39 31.63 2.30
N ALA A 530 4.96 31.07 3.44
CA ALA A 530 4.59 29.68 3.62
C ALA A 530 3.46 29.56 4.66
N THR A 531 2.81 28.40 4.77
CA THR A 531 1.82 28.12 5.81
C THR A 531 2.08 26.79 6.52
N VAL A 532 1.66 26.69 7.78
CA VAL A 532 1.58 25.42 8.50
C VAL A 532 0.23 25.30 9.21
N VAL A 533 -0.47 24.19 8.98
CA VAL A 533 -1.70 23.83 9.67
C VAL A 533 -1.32 23.06 10.94
N TRP A 534 -1.73 23.57 12.10
CA TRP A 534 -1.62 22.87 13.37
C TRP A 534 -2.87 22.03 13.59
N ALA A 535 -2.77 20.72 13.37
CA ALA A 535 -3.80 19.76 13.73
C ALA A 535 -3.86 19.58 15.26
N PRO A 536 -5.02 19.27 15.85
CA PRO A 536 -5.11 18.99 17.28
C PRO A 536 -4.21 17.80 17.69
N PRO A 537 -3.68 17.76 18.93
CA PRO A 537 -2.90 16.62 19.40
C PRO A 537 -3.75 15.35 19.43
N VAL A 538 -3.25 14.25 18.88
CA VAL A 538 -3.96 12.96 18.87
C VAL A 538 -3.82 12.30 20.25
N PRO A 539 -4.90 12.14 21.03
CA PRO A 539 -4.81 11.58 22.39
C PRO A 539 -4.23 10.16 22.38
N PRO A 540 -3.33 9.81 23.32
CA PRO A 540 -2.81 8.46 23.44
C PRO A 540 -3.78 7.54 24.19
N ILE A 541 -3.89 6.30 23.74
CA ILE A 541 -4.50 5.18 24.46
C ILE A 541 -3.44 4.09 24.67
N GLN A 542 -3.45 3.43 25.82
CA GLN A 542 -2.48 2.41 26.21
C GLN A 542 -3.12 1.01 26.25
N TYR A 543 -2.32 -0.06 26.12
CA TYR A 543 -2.81 -1.41 26.40
C TYR A 543 -3.29 -1.53 27.86
N GLY A 544 -4.45 -2.16 28.05
CA GLY A 544 -5.13 -2.25 29.35
C GLY A 544 -5.97 -1.02 29.71
N GLN A 545 -6.04 0.00 28.84
CA GLN A 545 -6.87 1.19 29.06
C GLN A 545 -8.25 1.05 28.41
N THR A 546 -9.26 1.62 29.08
CA THR A 546 -10.57 1.95 28.50
C THR A 546 -10.78 3.46 28.60
N ILE A 547 -11.36 4.08 27.58
CA ILE A 547 -11.68 5.51 27.51
C ILE A 547 -13.16 5.66 27.15
N THR A 548 -13.84 6.66 27.69
CA THR A 548 -15.18 7.08 27.28
C THR A 548 -15.13 8.40 26.53
N ALA A 549 -15.81 8.48 25.38
CA ALA A 549 -15.98 9.70 24.59
C ALA A 549 -17.32 9.62 23.82
N SER A 550 -17.59 10.55 22.91
CA SER A 550 -18.81 10.58 22.11
C SER A 550 -18.56 11.10 20.70
N ILE A 551 -19.29 10.52 19.75
CA ILE A 551 -19.48 11.10 18.42
C ILE A 551 -20.67 12.06 18.57
N ASP A 552 -20.40 13.36 18.58
CA ASP A 552 -21.36 14.43 18.87
C ASP A 552 -22.04 14.95 17.58
N ALA A 553 -21.38 14.82 16.43
CA ALA A 553 -21.89 15.25 15.12
C ALA A 553 -21.91 14.12 14.06
N ALA A 554 -22.88 14.17 13.14
CA ALA A 554 -22.94 13.24 12.01
C ALA A 554 -21.73 13.45 11.07
N GLY A 555 -20.99 12.37 10.79
CA GLY A 555 -19.78 12.39 9.98
C GLY A 555 -18.50 12.76 10.74
N GLU A 556 -18.57 12.96 12.06
CA GLU A 556 -17.42 13.12 12.93
C GLU A 556 -16.65 11.80 13.11
N THR A 557 -15.34 11.93 13.37
CA THR A 557 -14.45 10.80 13.67
C THR A 557 -13.47 11.18 14.77
N ASP A 558 -13.46 10.41 15.86
CA ASP A 558 -12.42 10.51 16.89
C ASP A 558 -11.17 9.75 16.45
N MET A 559 -9.99 10.19 16.89
CA MET A 559 -8.74 9.47 16.64
C MET A 559 -7.87 9.36 17.89
N TYR A 560 -7.42 8.16 18.19
CA TYR A 560 -6.46 7.87 19.25
C TYR A 560 -5.17 7.29 18.67
N SER A 561 -4.04 7.48 19.36
CA SER A 561 -2.74 6.89 19.01
C SER A 561 -2.27 5.89 20.06
N PHE A 562 -1.55 4.85 19.66
CA PHE A 562 -0.93 3.89 20.58
C PHE A 562 0.44 3.42 20.08
N GLN A 563 1.22 2.80 20.97
CA GLN A 563 2.51 2.19 20.66
C GLN A 563 2.40 0.66 20.72
N ALA A 564 3.00 -0.01 19.74
CA ALA A 564 3.04 -1.47 19.67
C ALA A 564 4.41 -1.99 19.22
N ALA A 565 4.73 -3.23 19.60
CA ALA A 565 5.88 -3.97 19.11
C ALA A 565 5.49 -4.85 17.90
N ALA A 566 6.47 -5.17 17.05
CA ALA A 566 6.28 -6.17 16.00
C ALA A 566 5.95 -7.53 16.63
N GLY A 567 4.87 -8.16 16.19
CA GLY A 567 4.33 -9.39 16.77
C GLY A 567 3.38 -9.17 17.96
N ASP A 568 3.07 -7.94 18.37
CA ASP A 568 1.93 -7.71 19.28
C ASP A 568 0.63 -8.11 18.55
N VAL A 569 -0.24 -8.86 19.24
CA VAL A 569 -1.60 -9.16 18.78
C VAL A 569 -2.55 -8.20 19.46
N VAL A 570 -2.99 -7.18 18.73
CA VAL A 570 -3.83 -6.10 19.22
C VAL A 570 -5.30 -6.49 19.20
N ARG A 571 -6.02 -6.19 20.28
CA ARG A 571 -7.47 -6.04 20.29
C ARG A 571 -7.82 -4.57 20.55
N ALA A 572 -8.60 -3.99 19.66
CA ALA A 572 -9.38 -2.78 19.93
C ALA A 572 -10.87 -3.15 20.00
N ARG A 573 -11.61 -2.64 20.99
CA ARG A 573 -13.05 -2.84 21.15
C ARG A 573 -13.77 -1.53 21.39
N MET A 574 -14.79 -1.23 20.61
CA MET A 574 -15.59 0.00 20.69
C MET A 574 -17.06 -0.38 20.84
N SER A 575 -17.67 -0.01 21.96
CA SER A 575 -19.04 -0.42 22.31
C SER A 575 -19.92 0.78 22.65
N ARG A 576 -21.19 0.75 22.23
CA ARG A 576 -22.16 1.86 22.39
C ARG A 576 -22.54 2.08 23.86
N ALA A 577 -22.10 3.18 24.45
CA ALA A 577 -22.50 3.59 25.80
C ALA A 577 -23.85 4.34 25.81
N SER A 578 -24.14 5.15 24.77
CA SER A 578 -25.39 5.90 24.66
C SER A 578 -25.72 6.29 23.20
N GLY A 579 -26.88 6.91 22.97
CA GLY A 579 -27.31 7.37 21.64
C GLY A 579 -27.72 6.22 20.71
N SER A 580 -27.52 6.43 19.41
CA SER A 580 -27.82 5.44 18.35
C SER A 580 -26.61 5.05 17.50
N LEU A 581 -25.43 5.59 17.81
CA LEU A 581 -24.12 5.27 17.22
C LEU A 581 -23.95 3.76 16.95
N ASN A 582 -23.62 3.37 15.73
CA ASN A 582 -23.26 2.00 15.38
C ASN A 582 -21.72 1.92 15.29
N PRO A 583 -21.01 1.37 16.30
CA PRO A 583 -19.56 1.54 16.41
C PRO A 583 -18.77 1.03 15.21
N ARG A 584 -17.77 1.80 14.79
CA ARG A 584 -16.81 1.44 13.74
C ARG A 584 -15.39 1.84 14.13
N ILE A 585 -14.46 0.89 14.01
CA ILE A 585 -13.03 1.03 14.28
C ILE A 585 -12.26 0.85 12.97
N ARG A 586 -11.32 1.76 12.69
CA ARG A 586 -10.30 1.60 11.66
C ARG A 586 -8.93 1.64 12.32
N LEU A 587 -8.16 0.56 12.21
CA LEU A 587 -6.76 0.50 12.62
C LEU A 587 -5.90 1.02 11.47
N LEU A 588 -5.09 2.05 11.74
CA LEU A 588 -4.22 2.70 10.76
C LEU A 588 -2.73 2.52 11.12
N ASP A 589 -1.87 2.51 10.11
CA ASP A 589 -0.41 2.48 10.27
C ASP A 589 0.19 3.84 10.67
N ALA A 590 1.51 3.91 10.80
CA ALA A 590 2.23 5.15 11.14
C ALA A 590 2.05 6.28 10.11
N ASN A 591 1.63 5.97 8.88
CA ASN A 591 1.31 6.92 7.80
C ASN A 591 -0.19 7.26 7.74
N GLN A 592 -0.98 6.79 8.72
CA GLN A 592 -2.45 6.88 8.77
C GLN A 592 -3.17 6.11 7.64
N MET A 593 -2.51 5.16 6.99
CA MET A 593 -3.11 4.28 5.99
C MET A 593 -3.84 3.10 6.67
N PRO A 594 -5.04 2.71 6.23
CA PRO A 594 -5.84 1.68 6.89
C PRO A 594 -5.26 0.27 6.73
N ILE A 595 -5.07 -0.41 7.86
CA ILE A 595 -4.62 -1.81 7.96
C ILE A 595 -5.83 -2.76 8.02
N GLN A 596 -6.81 -2.45 8.86
CA GLN A 596 -7.98 -3.28 9.12
C GLN A 596 -9.14 -2.43 9.64
N GLU A 597 -10.36 -2.90 9.43
CA GLU A 597 -11.61 -2.22 9.80
C GLU A 597 -12.58 -3.23 10.42
N ALA A 598 -13.39 -2.79 11.38
CA ALA A 598 -14.46 -3.57 11.99
C ALA A 598 -15.61 -2.63 12.40
N SER A 599 -16.86 -3.05 12.18
CA SER A 599 -18.04 -2.32 12.61
C SER A 599 -19.17 -3.24 13.06
N SER A 600 -20.12 -2.69 13.82
CA SER A 600 -21.18 -3.43 14.51
C SER A 600 -22.33 -2.51 14.90
N PHE A 601 -23.50 -3.07 15.21
CA PHE A 601 -24.63 -2.30 15.75
C PHE A 601 -24.37 -1.78 17.16
N ASP A 602 -23.62 -2.51 17.97
CA ASP A 602 -23.45 -2.24 19.40
C ASP A 602 -22.01 -2.41 19.90
N ASP A 603 -21.21 -3.26 19.24
CA ASP A 603 -19.90 -3.69 19.73
C ASP A 603 -18.97 -4.11 18.58
N ALA A 604 -18.07 -3.22 18.19
CA ALA A 604 -17.04 -3.49 17.18
C ALA A 604 -15.78 -4.03 17.87
N ILE A 605 -15.30 -5.20 17.45
CA ILE A 605 -14.06 -5.82 17.94
C ILE A 605 -13.13 -6.03 16.75
N LEU A 606 -11.89 -5.54 16.86
CA LEU A 606 -10.83 -5.67 15.88
C LEU A 606 -9.63 -6.39 16.53
N ASP A 607 -9.43 -7.65 16.15
CA ASP A 607 -8.24 -8.45 16.49
C ASP A 607 -7.24 -8.40 15.30
N ARG A 608 -5.99 -7.98 15.52
CA ARG A 608 -4.92 -7.89 14.49
C ARG A 608 -3.52 -8.14 15.05
N THR A 609 -2.76 -9.05 14.43
CA THR A 609 -1.29 -9.16 14.63
C THR A 609 -0.56 -8.08 13.84
N LEU A 610 0.35 -7.34 14.47
CA LEU A 610 1.11 -6.28 13.81
C LEU A 610 2.47 -6.78 13.30
N ASP A 611 2.70 -6.63 12.00
CA ASP A 611 3.90 -7.11 11.31
C ASP A 611 5.15 -6.22 11.56
N ALA A 612 4.94 -5.00 12.05
CA ALA A 612 5.96 -4.03 12.45
C ALA A 612 5.59 -3.36 13.78
N GLY A 613 6.57 -2.74 14.44
CA GLY A 613 6.36 -1.93 15.67
C GLY A 613 6.46 -0.44 15.40
N GLY A 614 5.88 0.37 16.30
CA GLY A 614 5.86 1.83 16.22
C GLY A 614 4.52 2.43 16.67
N THR A 615 4.25 3.64 16.20
CA THR A 615 2.96 4.33 16.39
C THR A 615 1.90 3.78 15.45
N PHE A 616 0.73 3.47 16.00
CA PHE A 616 -0.49 3.11 15.26
C PHE A 616 -1.64 4.01 15.70
N PHE A 617 -2.69 4.10 14.88
CA PHE A 617 -3.87 4.92 15.19
C PHE A 617 -5.15 4.09 15.15
N LEU A 618 -6.10 4.47 16.00
CA LEU A 618 -7.49 4.02 15.96
C LEU A 618 -8.35 5.20 15.55
N LEU A 619 -8.92 5.16 14.34
CA LEU A 619 -9.94 6.11 13.90
C LEU A 619 -11.32 5.50 14.17
N LEU A 620 -12.12 6.20 14.97
CA LEU A 620 -13.39 5.74 15.51
C LEU A 620 -14.52 6.56 14.88
N SER A 621 -15.59 5.90 14.45
CA SER A 621 -16.74 6.58 13.82
C SER A 621 -18.05 5.83 14.07
N ASP A 622 -19.15 6.44 13.63
CA ASP A 622 -20.34 5.70 13.24
C ASP A 622 -20.10 4.90 11.95
N ASP A 623 -20.78 3.77 11.76
CA ASP A 623 -20.60 2.90 10.59
C ASP A 623 -21.05 3.56 9.28
N ASN A 624 -22.20 4.24 9.29
CA ASN A 624 -22.75 4.90 8.10
C ASN A 624 -22.61 6.43 8.10
N GLY A 625 -22.07 7.00 9.19
CA GLY A 625 -21.72 8.41 9.33
C GLY A 625 -22.91 9.33 9.63
N ARG A 626 -23.99 8.81 10.24
CA ARG A 626 -25.23 9.57 10.48
C ARG A 626 -25.71 9.54 11.92
N GLU A 627 -25.40 8.47 12.66
CA GLU A 627 -25.78 8.38 14.06
C GLU A 627 -24.72 9.01 14.99
N THR A 628 -25.17 9.43 16.17
CA THR A 628 -24.36 10.03 17.23
C THR A 628 -24.59 9.29 18.55
N GLY A 629 -23.66 9.45 19.50
CA GLY A 629 -23.74 8.78 20.79
C GLY A 629 -22.41 8.64 21.52
N GLY A 630 -22.49 8.35 22.82
CA GLY A 630 -21.33 7.99 23.63
C GLY A 630 -20.88 6.56 23.38
N TYR A 631 -19.57 6.33 23.49
CA TYR A 631 -18.96 5.00 23.37
C TYR A 631 -17.89 4.78 24.45
N GLY A 632 -17.63 3.51 24.75
CA GLY A 632 -16.37 3.08 25.35
C GLY A 632 -15.43 2.56 24.26
N ILE A 633 -14.14 2.89 24.34
CA ILE A 633 -13.07 2.28 23.53
C ILE A 633 -12.06 1.64 24.49
N SER A 634 -11.75 0.37 24.31
CA SER A 634 -10.66 -0.31 25.01
C SER A 634 -9.61 -0.85 24.06
N LEU A 635 -8.35 -0.85 24.53
CA LEU A 635 -7.20 -1.36 23.81
C LEU A 635 -6.48 -2.40 24.68
N GLN A 636 -6.20 -3.58 24.16
CA GLN A 636 -5.53 -4.65 24.89
C GLN A 636 -4.64 -5.49 23.94
N ARG A 637 -3.63 -6.16 24.48
CA ARG A 637 -2.75 -7.07 23.74
C ARG A 637 -3.04 -8.52 24.09
N LEU A 638 -3.48 -9.33 23.14
CA LEU A 638 -3.92 -10.71 23.38
C LEU A 638 -2.78 -11.66 23.75
N ASN A 639 -1.58 -11.48 23.18
CA ASN A 639 -0.43 -12.38 23.41
C ASN A 639 0.39 -12.08 24.68
N ASN A 640 0.10 -10.97 25.38
CA ASN A 640 0.54 -10.71 26.76
C ASN A 640 -0.24 -9.50 27.32
N PRO A 641 -1.46 -9.71 27.85
CA PRO A 641 -2.36 -8.62 28.22
C PRO A 641 -1.81 -7.76 29.35
N VAL A 642 -1.77 -6.45 29.11
CA VAL A 642 -1.29 -5.48 30.09
C VAL A 642 -2.34 -5.35 31.20
N GLY A 643 -1.89 -5.46 32.45
CA GLY A 643 -2.75 -5.51 33.62
C GLY A 643 -3.31 -6.89 33.97
N ALA A 644 -2.94 -7.96 33.26
CA ALA A 644 -3.45 -9.31 33.53
C ALA A 644 -3.22 -9.78 34.97
N MET A 645 -4.29 -9.96 35.74
CA MET A 645 -4.20 -10.45 37.12
C MET A 645 -3.95 -11.97 37.14
N SER A 646 -2.98 -12.41 37.94
CA SER A 646 -2.72 -13.85 38.12
C SER A 646 -3.88 -14.53 38.85
N LEU A 647 -4.41 -15.60 38.25
CA LEU A 647 -5.50 -16.43 38.79
C LEU A 647 -5.02 -17.88 38.92
N ALA A 648 -4.99 -18.40 40.14
CA ALA A 648 -4.57 -19.76 40.42
C ALA A 648 -5.72 -20.77 40.31
N PHE A 649 -5.42 -22.03 39.99
CA PHE A 649 -6.39 -23.11 40.09
C PHE A 649 -6.89 -23.28 41.53
N GLY A 650 -8.21 -23.37 41.70
CA GLY A 650 -8.89 -23.42 43.00
C GLY A 650 -9.15 -22.03 43.62
N GLN A 651 -8.79 -20.94 42.95
CA GLN A 651 -9.05 -19.57 43.41
C GLN A 651 -10.42 -19.08 42.94
N ASN A 652 -11.06 -18.25 43.77
CA ASN A 652 -12.22 -17.44 43.42
C ASN A 652 -11.87 -15.96 43.69
N LEU A 653 -12.27 -15.06 42.79
CA LEU A 653 -12.13 -13.62 42.91
C LEU A 653 -13.45 -12.92 42.59
N THR A 654 -13.57 -11.67 42.97
CA THR A 654 -14.66 -10.77 42.57
C THR A 654 -14.09 -9.50 41.95
N ALA A 655 -14.74 -9.00 40.91
CA ALA A 655 -14.36 -7.79 40.18
C ALA A 655 -15.61 -7.15 39.53
N SER A 656 -15.44 -6.12 38.72
CA SER A 656 -16.52 -5.47 37.98
C SER A 656 -16.09 -5.06 36.58
N ILE A 657 -17.08 -4.95 35.69
CA ILE A 657 -17.04 -4.20 34.44
C ILE A 657 -17.78 -2.89 34.73
N ASN A 658 -17.08 -1.77 34.64
CA ASN A 658 -17.55 -0.46 35.13
C ASN A 658 -17.99 0.48 33.98
N THR A 659 -17.51 0.19 32.78
CA THR A 659 -17.62 1.00 31.56
C THR A 659 -18.00 0.09 30.38
N ALA A 660 -18.67 0.65 29.37
CA ALA A 660 -18.78 -0.01 28.06
C ALA A 660 -17.37 -0.30 27.47
N ALA A 661 -17.26 -1.35 26.66
CA ALA A 661 -16.03 -1.91 26.08
C ALA A 661 -14.95 -2.42 27.05
N GLU A 662 -15.12 -2.29 28.38
CA GLU A 662 -14.08 -2.65 29.36
C GLU A 662 -13.77 -4.16 29.38
N LEU A 663 -12.49 -4.49 29.58
CA LEU A 663 -11.96 -5.86 29.48
C LEU A 663 -11.20 -6.24 30.77
N GLY A 664 -11.74 -7.18 31.54
CA GLY A 664 -11.05 -7.79 32.67
C GLY A 664 -10.02 -8.82 32.20
N ALA A 665 -8.73 -8.52 32.36
CA ALA A 665 -7.64 -9.40 31.93
C ALA A 665 -7.11 -10.27 33.08
N TYR A 666 -6.96 -11.58 32.83
CA TYR A 666 -6.35 -12.52 33.78
C TYR A 666 -5.31 -13.43 33.09
N SER A 667 -4.41 -14.00 33.89
CA SER A 667 -3.41 -14.97 33.42
C SER A 667 -3.31 -16.17 34.36
N PHE A 668 -3.02 -17.35 33.82
CA PHE A 668 -2.76 -18.56 34.58
C PHE A 668 -1.74 -19.45 33.87
N THR A 669 -1.14 -20.41 34.59
CA THR A 669 -0.21 -21.40 34.01
C THR A 669 -0.76 -22.81 34.13
N ALA A 670 -0.61 -23.61 33.06
CA ALA A 670 -1.15 -24.97 32.97
C ALA A 670 -0.21 -25.91 32.19
N ASN A 671 -0.45 -27.20 32.30
CA ASN A 671 0.31 -28.25 31.62
C ASN A 671 -0.45 -28.75 30.37
N ALA A 672 0.28 -29.33 29.41
CA ALA A 672 -0.34 -30.03 28.30
C ALA A 672 -1.21 -31.20 28.83
N GLY A 673 -2.45 -31.28 28.36
CA GLY A 673 -3.46 -32.23 28.84
C GLY A 673 -4.18 -31.82 30.13
N ASP A 674 -3.93 -30.64 30.69
CA ASP A 674 -4.83 -30.08 31.72
C ASP A 674 -6.18 -29.71 31.07
N VAL A 675 -7.26 -30.21 31.67
CA VAL A 675 -8.63 -29.84 31.30
C VAL A 675 -9.08 -28.78 32.29
N VAL A 676 -9.28 -27.56 31.82
CA VAL A 676 -9.57 -26.39 32.64
C VAL A 676 -11.03 -25.98 32.54
N ARG A 677 -11.55 -25.46 33.67
CA ARG A 677 -12.81 -24.74 33.76
C ARG A 677 -12.55 -23.31 34.21
N VAL A 678 -13.11 -22.35 33.48
CA VAL A 678 -13.31 -20.97 33.94
C VAL A 678 -14.80 -20.76 34.16
N ARG A 679 -15.19 -20.12 35.27
CA ARG A 679 -16.57 -19.66 35.50
C ARG A 679 -16.58 -18.17 35.77
N MET A 680 -17.50 -17.44 35.15
CA MET A 680 -17.76 -16.02 35.37
C MET A 680 -19.26 -15.82 35.60
N SER A 681 -19.65 -15.33 36.79
CA SER A 681 -21.06 -15.23 37.20
C SER A 681 -21.39 -13.82 37.69
N ARG A 682 -22.49 -13.20 37.21
CA ARG A 682 -22.90 -11.82 37.53
C ARG A 682 -23.35 -11.70 38.99
N SER A 683 -22.61 -10.94 39.81
CA SER A 683 -23.01 -10.59 41.18
C SER A 683 -23.89 -9.33 41.22
N SER A 684 -23.69 -8.35 40.34
CA SER A 684 -24.50 -7.12 40.30
C SER A 684 -24.62 -6.51 38.90
N GLY A 685 -25.44 -5.46 38.76
CA GLY A 685 -25.66 -4.77 37.48
C GLY A 685 -26.48 -5.61 36.48
N SER A 686 -26.25 -5.37 35.20
CA SER A 686 -26.91 -6.06 34.08
C SER A 686 -25.95 -6.88 33.20
N LEU A 687 -24.64 -6.79 33.45
CA LEU A 687 -23.54 -7.54 32.80
C LEU A 687 -23.92 -8.98 32.40
N ASN A 688 -23.81 -9.33 31.12
CA ASN A 688 -23.97 -10.69 30.60
C ASN A 688 -22.58 -11.31 30.37
N PRO A 689 -22.10 -12.20 31.26
CA PRO A 689 -20.73 -12.70 31.22
C PRO A 689 -20.30 -13.28 29.87
N MET A 690 -19.22 -12.74 29.32
CA MET A 690 -18.41 -13.30 28.23
C MET A 690 -17.03 -13.70 28.78
N VAL A 691 -16.60 -14.92 28.49
CA VAL A 691 -15.27 -15.44 28.79
C VAL A 691 -14.59 -15.90 27.51
N GLU A 692 -13.43 -15.33 27.21
CA GLU A 692 -12.55 -15.75 26.11
C GLU A 692 -11.21 -16.28 26.67
N LEU A 693 -10.74 -17.40 26.12
CA LEU A 693 -9.48 -18.06 26.48
C LEU A 693 -8.49 -17.97 25.33
N PHE A 694 -7.27 -17.51 25.61
CA PHE A 694 -6.18 -17.34 24.65
C PHE A 694 -4.91 -18.08 25.10
N ASP A 695 -4.11 -18.52 24.14
CA ASP A 695 -2.75 -19.01 24.39
C ASP A 695 -1.71 -17.88 24.46
N SER A 696 -0.44 -18.24 24.71
CA SER A 696 0.69 -17.31 24.76
C SER A 696 1.06 -16.67 23.41
N THR A 697 0.44 -17.08 22.30
CA THR A 697 0.57 -16.43 20.98
C THR A 697 -0.55 -15.42 20.71
N GLY A 698 -1.53 -15.32 21.62
CA GLY A 698 -2.73 -14.48 21.44
C GLY A 698 -3.81 -15.13 20.57
N MET A 699 -3.67 -16.42 20.24
CA MET A 699 -4.70 -17.17 19.51
C MET A 699 -5.84 -17.56 20.47
N ARG A 700 -7.08 -17.24 20.09
CA ARG A 700 -8.27 -17.60 20.87
C ARG A 700 -8.58 -19.08 20.72
N LEU A 701 -8.49 -19.82 21.83
CA LEU A 701 -8.75 -21.26 21.91
C LEU A 701 -10.24 -21.57 22.09
N ALA A 702 -10.94 -20.76 22.88
CA ALA A 702 -12.35 -20.93 23.19
C ALA A 702 -13.00 -19.59 23.60
N GLN A 703 -14.32 -19.52 23.48
CA GLN A 703 -15.15 -18.43 23.99
C GLN A 703 -16.53 -18.94 24.40
N VAL A 704 -17.16 -18.29 25.38
CA VAL A 704 -18.55 -18.56 25.77
C VAL A 704 -19.17 -17.31 26.41
N SER A 705 -20.43 -17.01 26.06
CA SER A 705 -21.26 -16.04 26.76
C SER A 705 -22.51 -16.69 27.35
N SER A 706 -23.14 -16.01 28.31
CA SER A 706 -24.35 -16.49 28.99
C SER A 706 -25.11 -15.36 29.69
N PHE A 707 -26.42 -15.56 29.90
CA PHE A 707 -27.24 -14.64 30.68
C PHE A 707 -26.99 -14.80 32.19
N GLY A 708 -25.84 -14.27 32.64
CA GLY A 708 -25.47 -14.16 34.05
C GLY A 708 -24.53 -15.24 34.59
N ASP A 709 -24.24 -16.32 33.86
CA ASP A 709 -23.29 -17.37 34.30
C ASP A 709 -22.63 -18.12 33.14
N ALA A 710 -21.40 -17.73 32.80
CA ALA A 710 -20.62 -18.32 31.71
C ALA A 710 -19.62 -19.35 32.27
N ILE A 711 -19.67 -20.57 31.73
CA ILE A 711 -18.77 -21.68 32.09
C ILE A 711 -18.03 -22.15 30.83
N LEU A 712 -16.72 -21.95 30.81
CA LEU A 712 -15.82 -22.39 29.74
C LEU A 712 -15.07 -23.63 30.21
N ASP A 713 -15.40 -24.79 29.65
CA ASP A 713 -14.65 -26.05 29.80
C ASP A 713 -13.77 -26.28 28.55
N GLY A 714 -12.46 -26.47 28.73
CA GLY A 714 -11.52 -26.65 27.61
C GLY A 714 -10.31 -27.53 27.94
N THR A 715 -9.81 -28.28 26.96
CA THR A 715 -8.55 -29.04 27.07
C THR A 715 -7.40 -28.25 26.47
N LEU A 716 -6.26 -28.22 27.15
CA LEU A 716 -5.08 -27.47 26.71
C LEU A 716 -4.05 -28.42 26.06
N ASP A 717 -3.89 -28.35 24.74
CA ASP A 717 -2.97 -29.23 24.00
C ASP A 717 -1.48 -28.96 24.30
N ALA A 718 -1.16 -27.75 24.78
CA ALA A 718 0.18 -27.31 25.16
C ALA A 718 0.24 -26.92 26.65
N GLY A 719 1.44 -26.89 27.21
CA GLY A 719 1.70 -26.31 28.53
C GLY A 719 2.34 -24.92 28.40
N GLY A 720 2.08 -24.03 29.36
CA GLY A 720 2.57 -22.65 29.34
C GLY A 720 1.68 -21.69 30.11
N THR A 721 1.82 -20.40 29.78
CA THR A 721 0.93 -19.32 30.25
C THR A 721 -0.25 -19.17 29.29
N PHE A 722 -1.44 -19.04 29.85
CA PHE A 722 -2.70 -18.79 29.14
C PHE A 722 -3.33 -17.52 29.69
N PHE A 723 -4.14 -16.86 28.85
CA PHE A 723 -4.76 -15.58 29.15
C PHE A 723 -6.28 -15.67 29.04
N LEU A 724 -6.97 -14.90 29.86
CA LEU A 724 -8.42 -14.74 29.83
C LEU A 724 -8.76 -13.27 29.60
N LEU A 725 -9.73 -13.02 28.72
CA LEU A 725 -10.47 -11.76 28.72
C LEU A 725 -11.90 -12.04 29.17
N LEU A 726 -12.33 -11.29 30.17
CA LEU A 726 -13.68 -11.29 30.72
C LEU A 726 -14.35 -9.96 30.42
N SER A 727 -15.61 -9.99 30.00
CA SER A 727 -16.36 -8.76 29.72
C SER A 727 -17.86 -9.01 29.64
N ASP A 728 -18.60 -7.99 29.21
CA ASP A 728 -19.98 -8.11 28.76
C ASP A 728 -20.08 -8.68 27.33
N ASP A 729 -21.13 -9.46 27.03
CA ASP A 729 -21.27 -10.19 25.77
C ASP A 729 -21.59 -9.32 24.55
N ASN A 730 -22.18 -8.15 24.79
CA ASN A 730 -22.40 -7.10 23.81
C ASN A 730 -21.64 -5.80 24.18
N GLY A 731 -20.81 -5.83 25.22
CA GLY A 731 -19.89 -4.73 25.57
C GLY A 731 -20.55 -3.48 26.16
N ARG A 732 -21.85 -3.49 26.47
CA ARG A 732 -22.60 -2.30 26.90
C ARG A 732 -23.06 -2.37 28.33
N GLU A 733 -23.39 -3.54 28.85
CA GLU A 733 -23.83 -3.69 30.22
C GLU A 733 -22.66 -3.67 31.21
N THR A 734 -22.89 -3.04 32.36
CA THR A 734 -21.92 -2.96 33.48
C THR A 734 -22.43 -3.77 34.67
N GLY A 735 -21.52 -4.14 35.57
CA GLY A 735 -21.86 -4.98 36.72
C GLY A 735 -20.67 -5.64 37.40
N GLY A 736 -20.90 -6.11 38.62
CA GLY A 736 -19.98 -6.98 39.34
C GLY A 736 -20.08 -8.43 38.86
N TYR A 737 -18.95 -9.16 38.94
CA TYR A 737 -18.89 -10.59 38.70
C TYR A 737 -17.97 -11.30 39.70
N GLY A 738 -18.28 -12.57 39.97
CA GLY A 738 -17.31 -13.53 40.47
C GLY A 738 -16.58 -14.21 39.30
N ILE A 739 -15.31 -14.58 39.49
CA ILE A 739 -14.57 -15.49 38.60
C ILE A 739 -13.92 -16.60 39.43
N SER A 740 -14.00 -17.85 38.94
CA SER A 740 -13.17 -18.96 39.42
C SER A 740 -12.50 -19.74 38.29
N LEU A 741 -11.38 -20.40 38.62
CA LEU A 741 -10.59 -21.22 37.72
C LEU A 741 -10.28 -22.57 38.41
N GLN A 742 -10.48 -23.69 37.72
CA GLN A 742 -10.21 -25.03 38.26
C GLN A 742 -9.81 -26.04 37.19
N ARG A 743 -9.13 -27.13 37.56
CA ARG A 743 -8.86 -28.28 36.70
C ARG A 743 -9.85 -29.40 36.94
N LEU A 744 -10.30 -30.06 35.88
CA LEU A 744 -11.29 -31.15 35.93
C LEU A 744 -10.61 -32.51 36.10
N ASN A 745 -9.46 -32.71 35.44
CA ASN A 745 -8.62 -33.91 35.51
C ASN A 745 -7.83 -34.03 36.84
N ASN A 746 -7.38 -32.91 37.41
CA ASN A 746 -6.64 -32.87 38.67
C ASN A 746 -6.89 -31.55 39.44
N PRO A 747 -8.07 -31.39 40.07
CA PRO A 747 -8.46 -30.14 40.72
C PRO A 747 -7.50 -29.74 41.86
N ALA A 748 -7.07 -28.48 41.84
CA ALA A 748 -6.25 -27.88 42.89
C ALA A 748 -7.09 -27.62 44.15
N GLY A 749 -6.47 -27.81 45.32
CA GLY A 749 -7.14 -27.66 46.62
C GLY A 749 -8.21 -28.72 46.94
N ALA A 750 -8.41 -29.72 46.08
CA ALA A 750 -9.54 -30.64 46.20
C ALA A 750 -9.43 -31.55 47.44
N THR A 751 -10.51 -31.59 48.22
CA THR A 751 -10.58 -32.43 49.43
C THR A 751 -10.80 -33.89 49.07
N SER A 752 -10.00 -34.80 49.61
CA SER A 752 -10.18 -36.24 49.40
C SER A 752 -11.35 -36.77 50.22
N LEU A 753 -12.21 -37.58 49.60
CA LEU A 753 -13.32 -38.29 50.24
C LEU A 753 -13.12 -39.80 50.17
N SER A 754 -13.48 -40.49 51.26
CA SER A 754 -13.65 -41.94 51.31
C SER A 754 -15.10 -42.32 50.95
N ILE A 755 -15.31 -43.55 50.46
CA ILE A 755 -16.65 -44.12 50.34
C ILE A 755 -17.28 -44.25 51.75
N GLY A 756 -18.54 -43.83 51.90
CA GLY A 756 -19.24 -43.70 53.18
C GLY A 756 -18.95 -42.40 53.94
N GLN A 757 -18.13 -41.48 53.40
CA GLN A 757 -17.82 -40.22 54.06
C GLN A 757 -18.90 -39.16 53.81
N THR A 758 -19.19 -38.41 54.87
CA THR A 758 -19.94 -37.14 54.81
C THR A 758 -19.02 -36.00 55.24
N THR A 759 -19.13 -34.86 54.58
CA THR A 759 -18.42 -33.62 54.91
C THR A 759 -19.36 -32.41 54.78
N THR A 760 -18.93 -31.24 55.25
CA THR A 760 -19.61 -29.96 55.03
C THR A 760 -18.72 -28.99 54.27
N GLY A 761 -19.34 -27.98 53.66
CA GLY A 761 -18.66 -26.91 52.92
C GLY A 761 -19.57 -25.70 52.73
N SER A 762 -19.10 -24.69 52.01
CA SER A 762 -19.88 -23.47 51.77
C SER A 762 -19.53 -22.78 50.45
N ILE A 763 -20.57 -22.50 49.65
CA ILE A 763 -20.48 -21.62 48.49
C ILE A 763 -20.74 -20.21 49.00
N ASN A 764 -19.68 -19.42 49.18
CA ASN A 764 -19.71 -18.16 49.93
C ASN A 764 -19.36 -16.91 49.08
N ALA A 765 -19.35 -17.07 47.75
CA ALA A 765 -19.21 -16.01 46.75
C ALA A 765 -19.77 -16.53 45.40
N GLU A 766 -20.12 -15.62 44.52
CA GLU A 766 -20.52 -15.91 43.13
C GLU A 766 -19.36 -16.55 42.34
N ALA A 767 -19.70 -17.32 41.30
CA ALA A 767 -18.80 -18.18 40.51
C ALA A 767 -18.05 -19.28 41.28
N LYS A 768 -18.14 -19.33 42.62
CA LYS A 768 -17.34 -20.27 43.43
C LYS A 768 -17.73 -21.72 43.17
N MET A 769 -16.70 -22.56 43.04
CA MET A 769 -16.81 -24.01 43.02
C MET A 769 -15.89 -24.60 44.10
N ASP A 770 -16.41 -25.51 44.92
CA ASP A 770 -15.59 -26.33 45.81
C ASP A 770 -15.30 -27.68 45.12
N ALA A 771 -14.09 -28.22 45.30
CA ALA A 771 -13.64 -29.43 44.62
C ALA A 771 -13.35 -30.57 45.61
N TYR A 772 -13.73 -31.78 45.22
CA TYR A 772 -13.48 -33.02 45.96
C TYR A 772 -12.95 -34.10 45.02
N THR A 773 -12.25 -35.10 45.56
CA THR A 773 -11.79 -36.27 44.78
C THR A 773 -11.94 -37.56 45.57
N PHE A 774 -12.12 -38.67 44.87
CA PHE A 774 -12.12 -40.03 45.45
C PHE A 774 -11.50 -41.03 44.47
N ASN A 775 -11.05 -42.18 44.97
CA ASN A 775 -10.60 -43.29 44.12
C ASN A 775 -11.73 -44.30 43.96
N GLY A 776 -11.97 -44.78 42.74
CA GLY A 776 -13.01 -45.77 42.44
C GLY A 776 -12.59 -46.73 41.32
N THR A 777 -13.28 -47.87 41.25
CA THR A 777 -12.99 -48.95 40.28
C THR A 777 -14.07 -49.09 39.21
N THR A 778 -13.68 -49.60 38.04
CA THR A 778 -14.59 -49.83 36.91
C THR A 778 -15.74 -50.75 37.33
N GLY A 779 -16.98 -50.35 37.08
CA GLY A 779 -18.17 -51.11 37.46
C GLY A 779 -18.63 -50.93 38.91
N GLN A 780 -17.89 -50.19 39.75
CA GLN A 780 -18.37 -49.78 41.06
C GLN A 780 -19.54 -48.79 40.90
N MET A 781 -20.62 -48.98 41.65
CA MET A 781 -21.67 -47.97 41.79
C MET A 781 -21.33 -47.04 42.95
N VAL A 782 -21.50 -45.73 42.77
CA VAL A 782 -21.38 -44.72 43.83
C VAL A 782 -22.58 -43.77 43.79
N THR A 783 -22.93 -43.22 44.94
CA THR A 783 -23.98 -42.19 45.11
C THR A 783 -23.40 -40.95 45.78
N ILE A 784 -23.49 -39.81 45.09
CA ILE A 784 -23.03 -38.50 45.57
C ILE A 784 -24.26 -37.63 45.80
N ARG A 785 -24.38 -37.06 47.01
CA ARG A 785 -25.51 -36.22 47.42
C ARG A 785 -25.04 -34.92 48.07
N MET A 786 -25.60 -33.79 47.64
CA MET A 786 -25.28 -32.44 48.12
C MET A 786 -26.57 -31.75 48.60
N LEU A 787 -26.69 -31.56 49.90
CA LEU A 787 -27.84 -30.98 50.57
C LEU A 787 -27.53 -29.54 51.03
N ARG A 788 -28.34 -28.54 50.62
CA ARG A 788 -28.27 -27.19 51.18
C ARG A 788 -28.68 -27.21 52.65
N THR A 789 -27.80 -26.70 53.51
CA THR A 789 -28.03 -26.54 54.96
C THR A 789 -28.29 -25.09 55.37
N SER A 790 -27.84 -24.09 54.60
CA SER A 790 -28.18 -22.68 54.82
C SER A 790 -28.13 -21.87 53.51
N GLY A 791 -28.60 -20.61 53.53
CA GLY A 791 -28.57 -19.71 52.37
C GLY A 791 -29.62 -20.04 51.31
N SER A 792 -29.35 -19.62 50.07
CA SER A 792 -30.20 -19.83 48.89
C SER A 792 -29.62 -20.81 47.86
N LEU A 793 -28.31 -21.14 47.94
CA LEU A 793 -27.57 -22.11 47.11
C LEU A 793 -28.40 -23.24 46.52
N ASN A 794 -28.62 -23.28 45.21
CA ASN A 794 -29.26 -24.39 44.51
C ASN A 794 -28.20 -25.44 44.15
N PRO A 795 -28.12 -26.59 44.86
CA PRO A 795 -26.97 -27.49 44.75
C PRO A 795 -26.78 -28.04 43.34
N LEU A 796 -25.59 -27.83 42.77
CA LEU A 796 -25.11 -28.41 41.53
C LEU A 796 -23.94 -29.36 41.83
N ILE A 797 -24.05 -30.60 41.35
CA ILE A 797 -22.99 -31.61 41.39
C ILE A 797 -22.59 -31.98 39.97
N GLU A 798 -21.29 -31.93 39.67
CA GLU A 798 -20.71 -32.49 38.44
C GLU A 798 -19.60 -33.49 38.78
N LEU A 799 -19.69 -34.68 38.19
CA LEU A 799 -18.69 -35.75 38.33
C LEU A 799 -17.88 -35.87 37.03
N PHE A 800 -16.56 -35.94 37.16
CA PHE A 800 -15.60 -36.08 36.07
C PHE A 800 -14.73 -37.32 36.27
N ASP A 801 -14.36 -37.96 35.15
CA ASP A 801 -13.44 -39.09 35.13
C ASP A 801 -11.97 -38.65 35.35
N PRO A 802 -11.01 -39.58 35.50
CA PRO A 802 -9.60 -39.24 35.71
C PRO A 802 -8.92 -38.50 34.53
N ALA A 803 -9.58 -38.41 33.37
CA ALA A 803 -9.12 -37.61 32.23
C ALA A 803 -9.78 -36.21 32.19
N GLY A 804 -10.63 -35.88 33.18
CA GLY A 804 -11.35 -34.60 33.26
C GLY A 804 -12.62 -34.54 32.41
N ARG A 805 -13.08 -35.67 31.83
CA ARG A 805 -14.32 -35.70 31.05
C ARG A 805 -15.53 -35.80 31.99
N ARG A 806 -16.52 -34.93 31.82
CA ARG A 806 -17.77 -34.98 32.59
C ARG A 806 -18.54 -36.27 32.32
N ILE A 807 -18.85 -37.00 33.37
CA ILE A 807 -19.68 -38.21 33.37
C ILE A 807 -21.15 -37.83 33.54
N GLN A 808 -21.45 -37.00 34.53
CA GLN A 808 -22.81 -36.59 34.88
C GLN A 808 -22.83 -35.19 35.49
N ARG A 809 -23.92 -34.46 35.23
CA ARG A 809 -24.34 -33.23 35.93
C ARG A 809 -25.71 -33.50 36.55
N ILE A 810 -25.95 -33.04 37.77
CA ILE A 810 -27.29 -32.93 38.34
C ILE A 810 -27.39 -31.66 39.19
N SER A 811 -28.55 -31.04 39.20
CA SER A 811 -28.88 -29.96 40.12
C SER A 811 -30.27 -30.16 40.72
N ASP A 812 -30.51 -29.52 41.86
CA ASP A 812 -31.82 -29.46 42.52
C ASP A 812 -31.96 -28.12 43.26
N PHE A 813 -33.19 -27.76 43.66
CA PHE A 813 -33.47 -26.56 44.44
C PHE A 813 -33.05 -26.65 45.91
N ARG A 814 -32.63 -27.84 46.40
CA ARG A 814 -32.17 -28.06 47.79
C ARG A 814 -31.30 -29.30 48.01
N ASP A 815 -31.51 -30.40 47.29
CA ASP A 815 -31.01 -31.73 47.63
C ASP A 815 -30.60 -32.55 46.39
N ALA A 816 -29.51 -32.13 45.74
CA ALA A 816 -29.03 -32.77 44.52
C ALA A 816 -28.45 -34.16 44.83
N THR A 817 -28.81 -35.19 44.06
CA THR A 817 -28.29 -36.55 44.21
C THR A 817 -28.06 -37.19 42.84
N LEU A 818 -26.88 -37.76 42.62
CA LEU A 818 -26.59 -38.64 41.49
C LEU A 818 -26.12 -40.02 41.97
N SER A 819 -26.53 -41.06 41.26
CA SER A 819 -26.02 -42.44 41.44
C SER A 819 -25.54 -42.95 40.09
N VAL A 820 -24.31 -43.47 40.03
CA VAL A 820 -23.63 -43.78 38.77
C VAL A 820 -22.71 -45.00 38.90
N THR A 821 -22.63 -45.79 37.83
CA THR A 821 -21.65 -46.86 37.69
C THR A 821 -20.40 -46.31 37.03
N LEU A 822 -19.25 -46.40 37.69
CA LEU A 822 -17.99 -45.81 37.23
C LEU A 822 -17.49 -46.50 35.95
N PRO A 823 -17.22 -45.75 34.85
CA PRO A 823 -16.85 -46.33 33.55
C PRO A 823 -15.39 -46.78 33.48
N VAL A 824 -14.54 -46.31 34.40
CA VAL A 824 -13.09 -46.55 34.44
C VAL A 824 -12.61 -46.71 35.88
N THR A 825 -11.33 -47.07 36.06
CA THR A 825 -10.67 -47.14 37.38
C THR A 825 -9.71 -45.96 37.51
N GLY A 826 -9.71 -45.25 38.64
CA GLY A 826 -8.81 -44.14 38.89
C GLY A 826 -9.31 -43.15 39.95
N ARG A 827 -8.73 -41.95 39.95
CA ARG A 827 -9.13 -40.82 40.80
C ARG A 827 -10.16 -39.98 40.06
N PHE A 828 -11.38 -39.92 40.59
CA PHE A 828 -12.49 -39.13 40.06
C PHE A 828 -12.54 -37.76 40.73
N SER A 829 -13.02 -36.76 40.00
CA SER A 829 -13.20 -35.38 40.49
C SER A 829 -14.69 -35.07 40.64
N ILE A 830 -15.07 -34.51 41.77
CA ILE A 830 -16.40 -33.95 42.01
C ILE A 830 -16.25 -32.44 42.13
N LEU A 831 -16.99 -31.68 41.34
CA LEU A 831 -17.20 -30.25 41.58
C LEU A 831 -18.59 -30.04 42.14
N VAL A 832 -18.66 -29.20 43.18
CA VAL A 832 -19.92 -28.76 43.77
C VAL A 832 -19.98 -27.24 43.80
N SER A 833 -21.13 -26.69 43.42
CA SER A 833 -21.34 -25.24 43.33
C SER A 833 -22.84 -24.91 43.36
N ASP A 834 -23.15 -23.64 43.10
CA ASP A 834 -24.50 -23.20 42.77
C ASP A 834 -24.82 -23.44 41.29
N ASP A 835 -26.06 -23.83 40.96
CA ASP A 835 -26.45 -24.22 39.59
C ASP A 835 -26.49 -23.05 38.60
N ASN A 836 -26.81 -21.84 39.07
CA ASN A 836 -26.68 -20.62 38.27
C ASN A 836 -25.48 -19.75 38.67
N GLY A 837 -24.73 -20.11 39.71
CA GLY A 837 -23.46 -19.49 40.08
C GLY A 837 -23.58 -18.19 40.89
N ARG A 838 -24.79 -17.82 41.33
CA ARG A 838 -25.09 -16.51 41.93
C ARG A 838 -25.71 -16.62 43.32
N GLU A 839 -26.22 -17.79 43.72
CA GLU A 839 -26.65 -18.02 45.10
C GLU A 839 -25.52 -18.55 46.01
N THR A 840 -25.61 -18.24 47.29
CA THR A 840 -24.64 -18.66 48.32
C THR A 840 -25.32 -19.46 49.44
N GLY A 841 -24.54 -20.27 50.16
CA GLY A 841 -25.05 -21.13 51.22
C GLY A 841 -24.07 -22.19 51.70
N ASN A 842 -24.32 -22.74 52.89
CA ASN A 842 -23.60 -23.92 53.39
C ASN A 842 -24.28 -25.19 52.87
N TYR A 843 -23.50 -26.25 52.68
CA TYR A 843 -24.00 -27.55 52.26
C TYR A 843 -23.34 -28.70 53.02
N GLN A 844 -23.98 -29.86 52.94
CA GLN A 844 -23.44 -31.16 53.36
C GLN A 844 -23.29 -32.04 52.10
N LEU A 845 -22.09 -32.58 51.88
CA LEU A 845 -21.78 -33.48 50.76
C LEU A 845 -21.50 -34.87 51.31
N SER A 846 -22.15 -35.90 50.77
CA SER A 846 -21.89 -37.30 51.10
C SER A 846 -21.62 -38.15 49.86
N LEU A 847 -20.67 -39.08 49.99
CA LEU A 847 -20.26 -40.06 48.98
C LEU A 847 -20.46 -41.46 49.58
N ASN A 848 -21.26 -42.30 48.94
CA ASN A 848 -21.63 -43.65 49.39
C ASN A 848 -21.45 -44.68 48.28
#